data_AF-A0A7C4QD14-F1
#
_entry.id   AF-A0A7C4QD14-F1
#
_cell.length_a   1.000
_cell.length_b   1.000
_cell.length_c   1.000
_cell.angle_alpha   90.00
_cell.angle_beta   90.00
_cell.angle_gamma   90.00
#
_symmetry.space_group_name_H-M   'P 1'
#
loop_
_entity.id
_entity.type
_entity.pdbx_description
1 polymer ?
#
loop_
_entity_poly.entity_id
_entity_poly.type
_entity_poly.pdbx_seq_one_letter_code
_entity_poly.pdbx_strand_id
1 'polypeptide(L)'
;MSETIPPREARLGVFVCDCGGQVSQRLDTEAVRQRAAARPGVVAARREAWPCSPDGRARLQRLIQAEGLDGVLVAGCAPRLVEKLFRETVQAAGLPATMLEIANVREQCALAHGDDRVAATEKAADLVAMGLARLASVSPVGPQAEPVYNAALVVGGGLGGLTAALTLAESGAPVTLVEAASALGGLSPDYDEERQAQLAERVAAVEAHAGIRRLLHARVADVSGGPGHYTVTVEQAGQRHTLTFGAVVLALGAQPLPLGDRPWRDRRLVRTQAEFAAELAAGGVVDLRRIVIELCAEREAVGRCSRVCCRAGLRQALQAKRLQPQAEVTILYRDLFLGGPAGDAAWDELVEAQAAGVAFLRYHPAHPPVIGEKSVIVPIPATQDAVELPFDRLVLALPWGPHPEAARLAALFRLPHDEAGFLLERRERLRPGQARDDGVFVIGGLHQPTEPEEILLQAYMAGARARRFLAQGSLPRTTPAAAVRAELCTGCATCVPTCPWSAISLQERPGVLSLARIDARRCTNCGNCVVACPVKAIDLPGCEDAALLAQIEAALAGPGPRVLVFACEWSAYAAADLAGARRRTYPAEMRIIRLGCSARLDPDHILWAFLNGAQGVLVGVCPAGDCHHGVGNRWAEERVALLQRQLTERGLNPRRLRLEHLPGDDGRRFAEVVNGFAAELSSTYLQR
;
A
#
# COMPACT_ATOMS: atom_id res chain seq x y z
N MET A 1 -45.44 -11.56 -17.25
CA MET A 1 -45.27 -10.16 -17.68
C MET A 1 -45.40 -9.31 -16.44
N SER A 2 -44.25 -8.92 -15.86
CA SER A 2 -44.21 -8.05 -14.68
C SER A 2 -44.45 -6.63 -15.18
N GLU A 3 -45.55 -6.00 -14.75
CA GLU A 3 -45.81 -4.58 -14.99
C GLU A 3 -44.59 -3.78 -14.51
N THR A 4 -43.83 -3.22 -15.47
CA THR A 4 -42.74 -2.30 -15.18
C THR A 4 -43.36 -0.99 -14.74
N ILE A 5 -43.50 -0.85 -13.42
CA ILE A 5 -43.71 0.45 -12.76
C ILE A 5 -42.61 1.39 -13.29
N PRO A 6 -42.94 2.56 -13.87
CA PRO A 6 -41.93 3.49 -14.34
C PRO A 6 -41.01 3.87 -13.17
N PRO A 7 -39.69 3.95 -13.37
CA PRO A 7 -38.76 4.26 -12.29
C PRO A 7 -39.14 5.62 -11.69
N ARG A 8 -39.44 5.62 -10.39
CA ARG A 8 -39.73 6.84 -9.63
C ARG A 8 -38.49 7.74 -9.70
N GLU A 9 -38.70 9.00 -10.06
CA GLU A 9 -37.62 10.01 -10.09
C GLU A 9 -36.99 10.14 -8.69
N ALA A 10 -35.67 10.04 -8.61
CA ALA A 10 -34.93 9.99 -7.35
C ALA A 10 -35.10 11.31 -6.56
N ARG A 11 -35.38 11.20 -5.26
CA ARG A 11 -35.57 12.35 -4.35
C ARG A 11 -34.24 12.76 -3.74
N LEU A 12 -33.62 13.79 -4.28
CA LEU A 12 -32.30 14.25 -3.87
C LEU A 12 -32.38 15.42 -2.88
N GLY A 13 -31.49 15.41 -1.88
CA GLY A 13 -31.27 16.52 -0.96
C GLY A 13 -29.91 17.17 -1.15
N VAL A 14 -29.85 18.51 -1.12
CA VAL A 14 -28.62 19.29 -1.26
C VAL A 14 -28.36 20.15 -0.03
N PHE A 15 -27.16 20.05 0.51
CA PHE A 15 -26.72 20.80 1.69
C PHE A 15 -25.48 21.62 1.35
N VAL A 16 -25.64 22.94 1.28
CA VAL A 16 -24.55 23.88 0.96
C VAL A 16 -23.93 24.39 2.26
N CYS A 17 -22.66 24.06 2.49
CA CYS A 17 -21.92 24.39 3.68
C CYS A 17 -21.30 25.79 3.60
N ASP A 18 -21.55 26.63 4.61
CA ASP A 18 -20.88 27.93 4.73
C ASP A 18 -19.48 27.81 5.36
N CYS A 19 -19.20 26.69 6.05
CA CYS A 19 -17.96 26.42 6.78
C CYS A 19 -17.59 27.57 7.73
N GLY A 20 -18.59 28.07 8.46
CA GLY A 20 -18.48 29.23 9.35
C GLY A 20 -17.95 30.50 8.70
N GLY A 21 -18.19 30.69 7.41
CA GLY A 21 -17.75 31.86 6.66
C GLY A 21 -16.61 31.57 5.69
N GLN A 22 -15.87 30.47 5.84
CA GLN A 22 -14.72 30.18 4.97
C GLN A 22 -15.12 30.00 3.50
N VAL A 23 -16.33 29.48 3.25
CA VAL A 23 -16.90 29.34 1.90
C VAL A 23 -17.73 30.57 1.53
N SER A 24 -18.70 30.95 2.37
CA SER A 24 -19.67 32.01 2.04
C SER A 24 -19.07 33.43 1.93
N GLN A 25 -17.88 33.68 2.47
CA GLN A 25 -17.14 34.92 2.23
C GLN A 25 -16.52 34.99 0.82
N ARG A 26 -16.29 33.85 0.17
CA ARG A 26 -15.56 33.75 -1.11
C ARG A 26 -16.43 33.38 -2.30
N LEU A 27 -17.63 32.84 -2.06
CA LEU A 27 -18.65 32.59 -3.07
C LEU A 27 -20.06 32.78 -2.49
N ASP A 28 -21.07 32.92 -3.35
CA ASP A 28 -22.46 33.04 -2.93
C ASP A 28 -23.11 31.67 -2.71
N THR A 29 -23.14 31.23 -1.45
CA THR A 29 -23.74 29.94 -1.07
C THR A 29 -25.25 29.91 -1.22
N GLU A 30 -25.92 31.06 -1.21
CA GLU A 30 -27.37 31.14 -1.41
C GLU A 30 -27.72 31.01 -2.89
N ALA A 31 -26.97 31.67 -3.78
CA ALA A 31 -27.12 31.48 -5.22
C ALA A 31 -26.88 30.00 -5.62
N VAL A 32 -25.86 29.35 -5.07
CA VAL A 32 -25.59 27.92 -5.29
C VAL A 32 -26.76 27.05 -4.81
N ARG A 33 -27.30 27.33 -3.61
CA ARG A 33 -28.46 26.61 -3.07
C ARG A 33 -29.70 26.78 -3.95
N GLN A 34 -29.99 27.98 -4.42
CA GLN A 34 -31.14 28.28 -5.29
C GLN A 34 -31.03 27.54 -6.64
N ARG A 35 -29.84 27.55 -7.26
CA ARG A 35 -29.60 26.82 -8.50
C ARG A 35 -29.71 25.31 -8.32
N ALA A 36 -29.28 24.79 -7.17
CA ALA A 36 -29.45 23.38 -6.84
C ALA A 36 -30.93 23.02 -6.68
N ALA A 37 -31.72 23.86 -6.00
CA ALA A 37 -33.15 23.64 -5.78
C ALA A 37 -33.98 23.62 -7.08
N ALA A 38 -33.51 24.31 -8.13
CA ALA A 38 -34.18 24.36 -9.42
C ALA A 38 -33.93 23.13 -10.31
N ARG A 39 -33.09 22.17 -9.87
CA ARG A 39 -32.74 20.98 -10.67
C ARG A 39 -33.76 19.85 -10.51
N PRO A 40 -34.01 19.06 -11.58
CA PRO A 40 -34.86 17.87 -11.49
C PRO A 40 -34.40 16.90 -10.40
N GLY A 41 -35.36 16.23 -9.75
CA GLY A 41 -35.12 15.33 -8.62
C GLY A 41 -34.76 15.99 -7.28
N VAL A 42 -34.39 17.28 -7.22
CA VAL A 42 -34.04 17.94 -5.95
C VAL A 42 -35.29 18.35 -5.18
N VAL A 43 -35.59 17.66 -4.09
CA VAL A 43 -36.79 17.93 -3.26
C VAL A 43 -36.47 18.77 -2.03
N ALA A 44 -35.21 18.83 -1.61
CA ALA A 44 -34.75 19.63 -0.48
C ALA A 44 -33.39 20.27 -0.78
N ALA A 45 -33.29 21.59 -0.62
CA ALA A 45 -32.00 22.30 -0.65
C ALA A 45 -31.89 23.23 0.56
N ARG A 46 -30.80 23.13 1.32
CA ARG A 46 -30.57 23.88 2.57
C ARG A 46 -29.16 24.45 2.61
N ARG A 47 -29.01 25.57 3.31
CA ARG A 47 -27.72 26.08 3.76
C ARG A 47 -27.47 25.63 5.20
N GLU A 48 -26.24 25.26 5.48
CA GLU A 48 -25.80 24.80 6.80
C GLU A 48 -24.47 25.45 7.15
N ALA A 49 -24.33 25.94 8.38
CA ALA A 49 -23.07 26.53 8.83
C ALA A 49 -21.97 25.46 8.96
N TRP A 50 -22.32 24.32 9.57
CA TRP A 50 -21.41 23.24 9.93
C TRP A 50 -22.10 21.87 9.86
N PRO A 51 -22.41 21.34 8.67
CA PRO A 51 -23.08 20.03 8.54
C PRO A 51 -22.24 18.87 9.10
N CYS A 52 -20.91 19.04 9.21
CA CYS A 52 -20.02 18.03 9.77
C CYS A 52 -20.01 17.95 11.31
N SER A 53 -20.56 18.94 12.02
CA SER A 53 -20.64 18.90 13.48
C SER A 53 -21.61 17.80 13.95
N PRO A 54 -21.53 17.32 15.20
CA PRO A 54 -22.49 16.35 15.74
C PRO A 54 -23.95 16.80 15.54
N ASP A 55 -24.27 18.06 15.84
CA ASP A 55 -25.62 18.61 15.66
C ASP A 55 -26.00 18.73 14.18
N GLY A 56 -25.05 19.11 13.32
CA GLY A 56 -25.24 19.18 11.87
C GLY A 56 -25.59 17.82 11.28
N ARG A 57 -24.86 16.76 11.68
CA ARG A 57 -25.13 15.38 11.25
C ARG A 57 -26.48 14.87 11.77
N ALA A 58 -26.85 15.20 13.01
CA ALA A 58 -28.16 14.85 13.56
C ALA A 58 -29.33 15.57 12.85
N ARG A 59 -29.14 16.84 12.43
CA ARG A 59 -30.11 17.54 11.57
C ARG A 59 -30.21 16.90 10.19
N LEU A 60 -29.06 16.59 9.59
CA LEU A 60 -28.98 15.94 8.28
C LEU A 60 -29.75 14.61 8.28
N GLN A 61 -29.54 13.76 9.29
CA GLN A 61 -30.26 12.48 9.46
C GLN A 61 -31.78 12.67 9.54
N ARG A 62 -32.24 13.60 10.38
CA ARG A 62 -33.67 13.88 10.52
C ARG A 62 -34.28 14.37 9.21
N LEU A 63 -33.58 15.22 8.47
CA LEU A 63 -34.05 15.73 7.18
C LEU A 63 -34.10 14.62 6.11
N ILE A 64 -33.10 13.74 6.06
CA ILE A 64 -33.10 12.58 5.16
C ILE A 64 -34.36 11.74 5.37
N GLN A 65 -34.69 11.46 6.63
CA GLN A 65 -35.85 10.64 6.99
C GLN A 65 -37.18 11.38 6.76
N ALA A 66 -37.27 12.64 7.22
CA ALA A 66 -38.49 13.43 7.14
C ALA A 66 -38.91 13.74 5.69
N GLU A 67 -37.95 14.00 4.81
CA GLU A 67 -38.20 14.30 3.40
C GLU A 67 -38.20 13.03 2.53
N GLY A 68 -37.90 11.85 3.10
CA GLY A 68 -37.79 10.59 2.37
C GLY A 68 -36.83 10.71 1.18
N LEU A 69 -35.60 11.15 1.45
CA LEU A 69 -34.57 11.34 0.41
C LEU A 69 -34.01 10.00 -0.03
N ASP A 70 -33.79 9.81 -1.33
CA ASP A 70 -33.11 8.65 -1.92
C ASP A 70 -31.60 8.87 -2.02
N GLY A 71 -31.14 10.14 -2.02
CA GLY A 71 -29.73 10.49 -2.10
C GLY A 71 -29.42 11.90 -1.58
N VAL A 72 -28.17 12.10 -1.18
CA VAL A 72 -27.73 13.33 -0.51
C VAL A 72 -26.44 13.85 -1.14
N LEU A 73 -26.45 15.12 -1.51
CA LEU A 73 -25.26 15.88 -1.88
C LEU A 73 -24.90 16.89 -0.79
N VAL A 74 -23.66 16.84 -0.32
CA VAL A 74 -23.09 17.86 0.57
C VAL A 74 -22.07 18.69 -0.21
N ALA A 75 -22.41 19.95 -0.49
CA ALA A 75 -21.47 20.92 -1.04
C ALA A 75 -20.65 21.53 0.08
N GLY A 76 -19.37 21.16 0.19
CA GLY A 76 -18.51 21.69 1.24
C GLY A 76 -17.03 21.38 1.06
N CYS A 77 -16.45 20.77 2.09
CA CYS A 77 -15.02 20.47 2.16
C CYS A 77 -14.64 19.29 1.27
N ALA A 78 -13.35 19.13 1.01
CA ALA A 78 -12.80 17.98 0.33
C ALA A 78 -13.31 16.63 0.93
N PRO A 79 -13.76 15.68 0.09
CA PRO A 79 -14.18 14.35 0.53
C PRO A 79 -13.17 13.67 1.46
N ARG A 80 -11.87 13.87 1.23
CA ARG A 80 -10.79 13.33 2.07
C ARG A 80 -10.90 13.69 3.55
N LEU A 81 -11.54 14.81 3.87
CA LEU A 81 -11.71 15.30 5.24
C LEU A 81 -13.01 14.83 5.91
N VAL A 82 -14.10 14.73 5.13
CA VAL A 82 -15.45 14.63 5.69
C VAL A 82 -16.27 13.43 5.20
N GLU A 83 -15.81 12.71 4.18
CA GLU A 83 -16.57 11.62 3.55
C GLU A 83 -16.91 10.50 4.52
N LYS A 84 -15.98 10.13 5.42
CA LYS A 84 -16.25 9.12 6.45
C LYS A 84 -17.42 9.54 7.35
N LEU A 85 -17.41 10.78 7.82
CA LEU A 85 -18.44 11.31 8.72
C LEU A 85 -19.81 11.31 8.04
N PHE A 86 -19.89 11.79 6.81
CA PHE A 86 -21.16 11.85 6.08
C PHE A 86 -21.65 10.49 5.63
N ARG A 87 -20.74 9.56 5.31
CA ARG A 87 -21.10 8.17 4.99
C ARG A 87 -21.77 7.49 6.18
N GLU A 88 -21.16 7.59 7.36
CA GLU A 88 -21.76 7.10 8.61
C GLU A 88 -23.12 7.78 8.88
N THR A 89 -23.22 9.07 8.58
CA THR A 89 -24.45 9.86 8.77
C THR A 89 -25.59 9.36 7.88
N VAL A 90 -25.35 9.21 6.57
CA VAL A 90 -26.38 8.77 5.62
C VAL A 90 -26.75 7.30 5.82
N GLN A 91 -25.78 6.45 6.19
CA GLN A 91 -26.03 5.04 6.50
C GLN A 91 -26.91 4.88 7.74
N ALA A 92 -26.65 5.66 8.78
CA ALA A 92 -27.50 5.68 9.97
C ALA A 92 -28.91 6.22 9.69
N ALA A 93 -29.09 7.00 8.62
CA ALA A 93 -30.40 7.43 8.14
C ALA A 93 -31.10 6.40 7.24
N GLY A 94 -30.46 5.25 6.94
CA GLY A 94 -31.00 4.18 6.11
C GLY A 94 -30.59 4.24 4.64
N LEU A 95 -29.72 5.17 4.23
CA LEU A 95 -29.27 5.28 2.85
C LEU A 95 -27.99 4.49 2.56
N PRO A 96 -27.90 3.85 1.38
CA PRO A 96 -26.66 3.26 0.92
C PRO A 96 -25.54 4.29 0.79
N ALA A 97 -24.30 3.86 1.04
CA ALA A 97 -23.15 4.75 1.00
C ALA A 97 -22.84 5.30 -0.41
N THR A 98 -23.32 4.64 -1.47
CA THR A 98 -23.21 5.13 -2.86
C THR A 98 -24.15 6.30 -3.15
N MET A 99 -25.19 6.50 -2.34
CA MET A 99 -26.17 7.59 -2.45
C MET A 99 -25.73 8.86 -1.70
N LEU A 100 -24.44 8.98 -1.41
CA LEU A 100 -23.80 10.19 -0.90
C LEU A 100 -22.85 10.74 -1.96
N GLU A 101 -22.96 12.04 -2.23
CA GLU A 101 -21.98 12.79 -3.03
C GLU A 101 -21.47 14.00 -2.26
N ILE A 102 -20.20 14.34 -2.47
CA ILE A 102 -19.58 15.50 -1.82
C ILE A 102 -18.99 16.40 -2.91
N ALA A 103 -19.65 17.52 -3.15
CA ALA A 103 -19.15 18.54 -4.06
C ALA A 103 -18.12 19.41 -3.31
N ASN A 104 -16.86 19.35 -3.74
CA ASN A 104 -15.77 20.09 -3.13
C ASN A 104 -15.78 21.57 -3.55
N VAL A 105 -16.63 22.37 -2.89
CA VAL A 105 -16.75 23.80 -3.15
C VAL A 105 -15.83 24.65 -2.26
N ARG A 106 -15.05 24.04 -1.36
CA ARG A 106 -14.10 24.74 -0.49
C ARG A 106 -12.68 24.71 -1.05
N GLU A 107 -11.98 23.59 -0.99
CA GLU A 107 -10.60 23.48 -1.45
C GLU A 107 -10.51 23.68 -2.97
N GLN A 108 -11.34 22.97 -3.74
CA GLN A 108 -11.27 23.04 -5.21
C GLN A 108 -12.02 24.23 -5.82
N CYS A 109 -12.61 25.09 -4.98
CA CYS A 109 -13.35 26.26 -5.45
C CYS A 109 -13.08 27.51 -4.60
N ALA A 110 -13.75 27.69 -3.46
CA ALA A 110 -13.68 28.92 -2.66
C ALA A 110 -12.25 29.35 -2.30
N LEU A 111 -11.40 28.43 -1.85
CA LEU A 111 -10.03 28.75 -1.43
C LEU A 111 -9.05 28.95 -2.61
N ALA A 112 -9.34 28.34 -3.76
CA ALA A 112 -8.52 28.46 -4.96
C ALA A 112 -8.87 29.70 -5.80
N HIS A 113 -10.11 30.20 -5.74
CA HIS A 113 -10.62 31.28 -6.60
C HIS A 113 -11.27 32.43 -5.81
N GLY A 114 -10.92 32.58 -4.54
CA GLY A 114 -11.60 33.54 -3.64
C GLY A 114 -11.46 35.01 -4.03
N ASP A 115 -10.52 35.34 -4.91
CA ASP A 115 -10.32 36.69 -5.45
C ASP A 115 -11.38 37.05 -6.52
N ASP A 116 -11.99 36.05 -7.17
CA ASP A 116 -13.10 36.21 -8.11
C ASP A 116 -14.34 35.47 -7.60
N ARG A 117 -15.13 36.19 -6.80
CA ARG A 117 -16.36 35.67 -6.18
C ARG A 117 -17.40 35.19 -7.20
N VAL A 118 -17.45 35.81 -8.39
CA VAL A 118 -18.42 35.44 -9.43
C VAL A 118 -18.01 34.13 -10.06
N ALA A 119 -16.75 34.02 -10.52
CA ALA A 119 -16.24 32.78 -11.10
C ALA A 119 -16.27 31.61 -10.09
N ALA A 120 -15.97 31.87 -8.80
CA ALA A 120 -16.08 30.88 -7.74
C ALA A 120 -17.53 30.41 -7.52
N THR A 121 -18.50 31.30 -7.63
CA THR A 121 -19.93 30.96 -7.50
C THR A 121 -20.40 30.10 -8.68
N GLU A 122 -20.04 30.49 -9.91
CA GLU A 122 -20.35 29.71 -11.12
C GLU A 122 -19.72 28.31 -11.06
N LYS A 123 -18.43 28.23 -10.71
CA LYS A 123 -17.74 26.96 -10.55
C LYS A 123 -18.40 26.08 -9.47
N ALA A 124 -18.77 26.65 -8.33
CA ALA A 124 -19.42 25.88 -7.27
C ALA A 124 -20.80 25.35 -7.70
N ALA A 125 -21.58 26.15 -8.45
CA ALA A 125 -22.86 25.70 -9.01
C ALA A 125 -22.67 24.52 -9.99
N ASP A 126 -21.63 24.58 -10.83
CA ASP A 126 -21.28 23.48 -11.75
C ASP A 126 -20.81 22.23 -11.00
N LEU A 127 -20.02 22.37 -9.93
CA LEU A 127 -19.60 21.21 -9.12
C LEU A 127 -20.79 20.53 -8.43
N VAL A 128 -21.78 21.30 -7.97
CA VAL A 128 -23.03 20.76 -7.43
C VAL A 128 -23.84 20.07 -8.54
N ALA A 129 -23.91 20.68 -9.73
CA ALA A 129 -24.56 20.11 -10.90
C ALA A 129 -24.00 18.74 -11.28
N MET A 130 -22.68 18.65 -11.36
CA MET A 130 -21.92 17.43 -11.62
C MET A 130 -22.26 16.34 -10.60
N GLY A 131 -22.27 16.68 -9.31
CA GLY A 131 -22.58 15.72 -8.26
C GLY A 131 -24.03 15.23 -8.29
N LEU A 132 -24.99 16.10 -8.62
CA LEU A 132 -26.39 15.72 -8.78
C LEU A 132 -26.61 14.79 -9.99
N ALA A 133 -25.98 15.10 -11.13
CA ALA A 133 -26.05 14.25 -12.33
C ALA A 133 -25.49 12.85 -12.05
N ARG A 134 -24.38 12.78 -11.28
CA ARG A 134 -23.82 11.51 -10.82
C ARG A 134 -24.79 10.75 -9.91
N LEU A 135 -25.38 11.40 -8.90
CA LEU A 135 -26.32 10.76 -7.97
C LEU A 135 -27.59 10.24 -8.64
N ALA A 136 -28.07 10.93 -9.68
CA ALA A 136 -29.25 10.48 -10.44
C ALA A 136 -28.99 9.19 -11.24
N SER A 137 -27.72 8.84 -11.48
CA SER A 137 -27.31 7.75 -12.37
C SER A 137 -26.59 6.60 -11.66
N VAL A 138 -26.24 6.76 -10.38
CA VAL A 138 -25.50 5.77 -9.60
C VAL A 138 -26.45 4.71 -9.03
N SER A 139 -26.00 3.45 -8.97
CA SER A 139 -26.81 2.40 -8.35
C SER A 139 -26.75 2.45 -6.82
N PRO A 140 -27.88 2.28 -6.11
CA PRO A 140 -27.88 2.13 -4.67
C PRO A 140 -27.31 0.76 -4.29
N VAL A 141 -26.11 0.73 -3.73
CA VAL A 141 -25.49 -0.51 -3.23
C VAL A 141 -25.36 -0.44 -1.72
N GLY A 142 -26.14 -1.29 -1.05
CA GLY A 142 -26.19 -1.40 0.40
C GLY A 142 -24.82 -1.70 1.03
N PRO A 143 -24.70 -1.52 2.36
CA PRO A 143 -23.47 -1.84 3.07
C PRO A 143 -23.10 -3.32 2.84
N GLN A 144 -21.85 -3.54 2.43
CA GLN A 144 -21.28 -4.87 2.31
C GLN A 144 -20.35 -5.08 3.49
N ALA A 145 -20.52 -6.19 4.20
CA ALA A 145 -19.63 -6.62 5.26
C ALA A 145 -19.29 -8.09 5.03
N GLU A 146 -18.01 -8.41 5.13
CA GLU A 146 -17.54 -9.78 5.03
C GLU A 146 -17.17 -10.27 6.43
N PRO A 147 -17.64 -11.47 6.86
CA PRO A 147 -17.28 -12.00 8.17
C PRO A 147 -15.77 -12.23 8.25
N VAL A 148 -15.21 -11.94 9.42
CA VAL A 148 -13.81 -12.26 9.73
C VAL A 148 -13.75 -13.63 10.37
N TYR A 149 -13.05 -14.55 9.73
CA TYR A 149 -12.78 -15.87 10.29
C TYR A 149 -11.82 -15.72 11.48
N ASN A 150 -12.27 -16.01 12.70
CA ASN A 150 -11.49 -15.78 13.92
C ASN A 150 -10.42 -16.88 14.14
N ALA A 151 -9.41 -16.93 13.27
CA ALA A 151 -8.21 -17.75 13.41
C ALA A 151 -7.02 -17.11 12.69
N ALA A 152 -5.81 -17.31 13.20
CA ALA A 152 -4.58 -16.79 12.61
C ALA A 152 -3.69 -17.91 12.06
N LEU A 153 -3.06 -17.64 10.92
CA LEU A 153 -1.93 -18.41 10.41
C LEU A 153 -0.64 -17.68 10.76
N VAL A 154 0.34 -18.37 11.33
CA VAL A 154 1.71 -17.88 11.48
C VAL A 154 2.63 -18.75 10.61
N VAL A 155 3.43 -18.13 9.75
CA VAL A 155 4.38 -18.82 8.87
C VAL A 155 5.81 -18.50 9.31
N GLY A 156 6.54 -19.53 9.75
CA GLY A 156 7.88 -19.42 10.31
C GLY A 156 7.87 -19.53 11.85
N GLY A 157 8.63 -20.51 12.37
CA GLY A 157 8.75 -20.87 13.77
C GLY A 157 10.01 -20.33 14.46
N GLY A 158 10.57 -19.22 13.97
CA GLY A 158 11.66 -18.50 14.65
C GLY A 158 11.17 -17.53 15.74
N LEU A 159 12.08 -16.79 16.38
CA LEU A 159 11.79 -15.88 17.49
C LEU A 159 10.55 -14.98 17.28
N GLY A 160 10.44 -14.35 16.10
CA GLY A 160 9.32 -13.49 15.75
C GLY A 160 8.00 -14.23 15.60
N GLY A 161 8.01 -15.40 14.93
CA GLY A 161 6.83 -16.22 14.72
C GLY A 161 6.31 -16.85 16.01
N LEU A 162 7.20 -17.36 16.85
CA LEU A 162 6.86 -17.90 18.18
C LEU A 162 6.23 -16.82 19.06
N THR A 163 6.85 -15.63 19.11
CA THR A 163 6.34 -14.50 19.91
C THR A 163 4.98 -14.03 19.40
N ALA A 164 4.78 -13.93 18.08
CA ALA A 164 3.50 -13.55 17.51
C ALA A 164 2.41 -14.61 17.74
N ALA A 165 2.76 -15.90 17.63
CA ALA A 165 1.86 -17.01 17.89
C ALA A 165 1.39 -17.02 19.35
N LEU A 166 2.30 -16.86 20.32
CA LEU A 166 1.97 -16.73 21.74
C LEU A 166 1.07 -15.51 22.00
N THR A 167 1.46 -14.34 21.51
CA THR A 167 0.69 -13.08 21.66
C THR A 167 -0.75 -13.25 21.16
N LEU A 168 -0.93 -13.92 20.02
CA LEU A 168 -2.26 -14.20 19.45
C LEU A 168 -3.05 -15.22 20.26
N ALA A 169 -2.40 -16.31 20.67
CA ALA A 169 -3.06 -17.41 21.38
C ALA A 169 -3.46 -17.01 22.81
N GLU A 170 -2.60 -16.30 23.53
CA GLU A 170 -2.86 -15.77 24.87
C GLU A 170 -3.99 -14.71 24.87
N SER A 171 -4.15 -13.99 23.75
CA SER A 171 -5.27 -13.06 23.56
C SER A 171 -6.56 -13.75 23.05
N GLY A 172 -6.56 -15.09 22.96
CA GLY A 172 -7.72 -15.93 22.69
C GLY A 172 -8.01 -16.20 21.22
N ALA A 173 -7.08 -15.92 20.29
CA ALA A 173 -7.23 -16.30 18.89
C ALA A 173 -6.67 -17.72 18.65
N PRO A 174 -7.40 -18.64 18.00
CA PRO A 174 -6.85 -19.91 17.53
C PRO A 174 -5.71 -19.65 16.53
N VAL A 175 -4.55 -20.28 16.75
CA VAL A 175 -3.37 -20.11 15.90
C VAL A 175 -2.99 -21.43 15.25
N THR A 176 -2.66 -21.40 13.96
CA THR A 176 -1.88 -22.46 13.31
C THR A 176 -0.50 -21.93 12.95
N LEU A 177 0.54 -22.56 13.47
CA LEU A 177 1.95 -22.25 13.18
C LEU A 177 2.49 -23.26 12.18
N VAL A 178 2.92 -22.78 11.01
CA VAL A 178 3.52 -23.58 9.94
C VAL A 178 5.02 -23.36 9.93
N GLU A 179 5.80 -24.43 10.06
CA GLU A 179 7.26 -24.45 10.01
C GLU A 179 7.74 -25.52 9.02
N ALA A 180 8.66 -25.13 8.14
CA ALA A 180 9.23 -25.99 7.11
C ALA A 180 10.24 -27.00 7.69
N ALA A 181 10.93 -26.62 8.78
CA ALA A 181 11.86 -27.47 9.50
C ALA A 181 11.16 -28.55 10.36
N SER A 182 11.95 -29.50 10.85
CA SER A 182 11.53 -30.52 11.82
C SER A 182 11.32 -29.98 13.23
N ALA A 183 11.80 -28.77 13.52
CA ALA A 183 11.80 -28.18 14.85
C ALA A 183 11.58 -26.67 14.78
N LEU A 184 11.08 -26.12 15.88
CA LEU A 184 10.94 -24.69 16.10
C LEU A 184 12.28 -24.08 16.55
N GLY A 185 12.41 -22.75 16.44
CA GLY A 185 13.60 -22.00 16.86
C GLY A 185 14.18 -21.12 15.73
N GLY A 186 14.14 -21.62 14.48
CA GLY A 186 14.69 -20.92 13.33
C GLY A 186 16.23 -20.85 13.32
N LEU A 187 16.80 -20.01 12.45
CA LEU A 187 18.25 -19.77 12.40
C LEU A 187 18.63 -18.73 13.47
N SER A 188 19.46 -19.14 14.43
CA SER A 188 19.93 -18.28 15.53
C SER A 188 21.43 -18.42 15.80
N PRO A 189 22.32 -18.40 14.78
CA PRO A 189 23.75 -18.60 15.02
C PRO A 189 24.35 -17.53 15.95
N ASP A 190 23.92 -16.27 15.85
CA ASP A 190 24.53 -15.13 16.55
C ASP A 190 23.85 -14.76 17.89
N TYR A 191 23.01 -15.62 18.44
CA TYR A 191 22.30 -15.37 19.69
C TYR A 191 23.21 -15.68 20.88
N ASP A 192 23.35 -14.70 21.78
CA ASP A 192 23.98 -14.90 23.09
C ASP A 192 23.17 -15.90 23.96
N GLU A 193 23.77 -16.37 25.05
CA GLU A 193 23.16 -17.38 25.93
C GLU A 193 21.78 -16.95 26.46
N GLU A 194 21.62 -15.66 26.80
CA GLU A 194 20.36 -15.11 27.27
C GLU A 194 19.27 -15.20 26.19
N ARG A 195 19.61 -14.83 24.94
CA ARG A 195 18.68 -14.92 23.82
C ARG A 195 18.34 -16.36 23.46
N GLN A 196 19.30 -17.28 23.55
CA GLN A 196 19.06 -18.71 23.35
C GLN A 196 18.10 -19.25 24.40
N ALA A 197 18.27 -18.85 25.67
CA ALA A 197 17.35 -19.21 26.75
C ALA A 197 15.94 -18.65 26.49
N GLN A 198 15.84 -17.37 26.07
CA GLN A 198 14.58 -16.73 25.72
C GLN A 198 13.86 -17.42 24.55
N LEU A 199 14.62 -17.89 23.55
CA LEU A 199 14.10 -18.66 22.43
C LEU A 199 13.59 -20.03 22.88
N ALA A 200 14.37 -20.75 23.67
CA ALA A 200 14.00 -22.06 24.21
C ALA A 200 12.74 -21.99 25.09
N GLU A 201 12.62 -20.95 25.93
CA GLU A 201 11.42 -20.69 26.73
C GLU A 201 10.19 -20.50 25.84
N ARG A 202 10.30 -19.72 24.77
CA ARG A 202 9.21 -19.49 23.81
C ARG A 202 8.83 -20.75 23.04
N VAL A 203 9.81 -21.57 22.66
CA VAL A 203 9.54 -22.88 22.05
C VAL A 203 8.71 -23.71 23.02
N ALA A 204 9.17 -23.90 24.26
CA ALA A 204 8.45 -24.68 25.26
C ALA A 204 7.03 -24.15 25.52
N ALA A 205 6.86 -22.82 25.61
CA ALA A 205 5.56 -22.19 25.76
C ALA A 205 4.63 -22.48 24.57
N VAL A 206 5.11 -22.37 23.32
CA VAL A 206 4.33 -22.68 22.12
C VAL A 206 3.94 -24.15 22.06
N GLU A 207 4.83 -25.06 22.48
CA GLU A 207 4.56 -26.48 22.47
C GLU A 207 3.51 -26.91 23.51
N ALA A 208 3.47 -26.22 24.65
CA ALA A 208 2.51 -26.46 25.72
C ALA A 208 1.15 -25.78 25.51
N HIS A 209 1.06 -24.76 24.65
CA HIS A 209 -0.14 -23.94 24.52
C HIS A 209 -1.23 -24.61 23.66
N ALA A 210 -2.36 -24.98 24.29
CA ALA A 210 -3.48 -25.68 23.62
C ALA A 210 -4.14 -24.89 22.48
N GLY A 211 -4.06 -23.55 22.49
CA GLY A 211 -4.56 -22.67 21.43
C GLY A 211 -3.68 -22.60 20.18
N ILE A 212 -2.51 -23.25 20.16
CA ILE A 212 -1.57 -23.23 19.04
C ILE A 212 -1.45 -24.62 18.42
N ARG A 213 -1.95 -24.78 17.19
CA ARG A 213 -1.72 -25.96 16.37
C ARG A 213 -0.40 -25.81 15.62
N ARG A 214 0.55 -26.72 15.85
CA ARG A 214 1.86 -26.73 15.19
C ARG A 214 1.83 -27.69 14.00
N LEU A 215 2.29 -27.23 12.83
CA LEU A 215 2.51 -28.03 11.63
C LEU A 215 3.99 -27.94 11.25
N LEU A 216 4.76 -28.97 11.62
CA LEU A 216 6.18 -29.10 11.29
C LEU A 216 6.35 -29.87 9.98
N HIS A 217 7.49 -29.73 9.30
CA HIS A 217 7.69 -30.24 7.94
C HIS A 217 6.59 -29.81 6.98
N ALA A 218 6.09 -28.59 7.17
CA ALA A 218 4.93 -28.07 6.49
C ALA A 218 5.26 -26.76 5.77
N ARG A 219 4.68 -26.58 4.58
CA ARG A 219 4.80 -25.34 3.82
C ARG A 219 3.45 -24.91 3.27
N VAL A 220 3.23 -23.61 3.18
CA VAL A 220 2.06 -23.07 2.47
C VAL A 220 2.22 -23.36 0.98
N ALA A 221 1.33 -24.13 0.38
CA ALA A 221 1.37 -24.51 -1.03
C ALA A 221 0.55 -23.56 -1.92
N ASP A 222 -0.63 -23.14 -1.46
CA ASP A 222 -1.53 -22.27 -2.22
C ASP A 222 -2.35 -21.37 -1.27
N VAL A 223 -2.75 -20.20 -1.76
CA VAL A 223 -3.55 -19.22 -1.02
C VAL A 223 -4.63 -18.62 -1.93
N SER A 224 -5.87 -18.70 -1.47
CA SER A 224 -7.00 -17.98 -2.06
C SER A 224 -7.78 -17.20 -1.01
N GLY A 225 -8.72 -16.36 -1.45
CA GLY A 225 -9.40 -15.41 -0.58
C GLY A 225 -8.57 -14.15 -0.29
N GLY A 226 -8.90 -13.46 0.80
CA GLY A 226 -8.34 -12.14 1.12
C GLY A 226 -8.50 -11.79 2.60
N PRO A 227 -8.26 -10.51 2.97
CA PRO A 227 -8.31 -10.04 4.35
C PRO A 227 -9.60 -10.49 5.04
N GLY A 228 -9.45 -11.14 6.21
CA GLY A 228 -10.58 -11.63 7.00
C GLY A 228 -11.03 -13.04 6.63
N HIS A 229 -10.62 -13.59 5.49
CA HIS A 229 -10.92 -14.98 5.12
C HIS A 229 -10.01 -15.51 4.00
N TYR A 230 -8.83 -15.96 4.42
CA TYR A 230 -7.87 -16.71 3.62
C TYR A 230 -8.19 -18.20 3.65
N THR A 231 -8.18 -18.83 2.48
CA THR A 231 -8.18 -20.29 2.33
C THR A 231 -6.78 -20.71 1.93
N VAL A 232 -6.09 -21.39 2.82
CA VAL A 232 -4.67 -21.72 2.69
C VAL A 232 -4.52 -23.22 2.59
N THR A 233 -3.88 -23.68 1.52
CA THR A 233 -3.49 -25.08 1.37
C THR A 233 -2.09 -25.24 1.95
N VAL A 234 -1.93 -26.09 2.95
CA VAL A 234 -0.66 -26.45 3.57
C VAL A 234 -0.28 -27.86 3.10
N GLU A 235 0.94 -28.00 2.60
CA GLU A 235 1.52 -29.30 2.25
C GLU A 235 2.40 -29.78 3.41
N GLN A 236 2.15 -30.98 3.90
CA GLN A 236 2.89 -31.62 5.00
C GLN A 236 3.07 -33.11 4.69
N ALA A 237 4.31 -33.60 4.68
CA ALA A 237 4.63 -35.01 4.40
C ALA A 237 3.94 -35.59 3.14
N GLY A 238 3.82 -34.79 2.07
CA GLY A 238 3.16 -35.17 0.81
C GLY A 238 1.63 -35.10 0.82
N GLN A 239 1.00 -34.82 1.96
CA GLN A 239 -0.43 -34.57 2.07
C GLN A 239 -0.74 -33.08 1.97
N ARG A 240 -1.91 -32.74 1.42
CA ARG A 240 -2.39 -31.36 1.33
C ARG A 240 -3.61 -31.17 2.22
N HIS A 241 -3.55 -30.19 3.09
CA HIS A 241 -4.65 -29.80 4.00
C HIS A 241 -5.09 -28.38 3.67
N THR A 242 -6.39 -28.17 3.48
CA THR A 242 -6.96 -26.84 3.28
C THR A 242 -7.51 -26.32 4.61
N LEU A 243 -7.03 -25.16 5.04
CA LEU A 243 -7.40 -24.50 6.29
C LEU A 243 -7.84 -23.06 6.02
N THR A 244 -8.68 -22.51 6.90
CA THR A 244 -9.22 -21.15 6.76
C THR A 244 -8.73 -20.27 7.90
N PHE A 245 -8.36 -19.03 7.58
CA PHE A 245 -7.81 -18.06 8.53
C PHE A 245 -8.35 -16.65 8.24
N GLY A 246 -8.50 -15.81 9.25
CA GLY A 246 -8.82 -14.40 9.05
C GLY A 246 -7.60 -13.54 8.85
N ALA A 247 -6.52 -13.85 9.57
CA ALA A 247 -5.27 -13.12 9.56
C ALA A 247 -4.08 -14.05 9.31
N VAL A 248 -3.03 -13.51 8.70
CA VAL A 248 -1.78 -14.19 8.40
C VAL A 248 -0.63 -13.36 8.94
N VAL A 249 0.30 -13.99 9.65
CA VAL A 249 1.56 -13.41 10.10
C VAL A 249 2.70 -14.13 9.40
N LEU A 250 3.45 -13.42 8.57
CA LEU A 250 4.64 -13.92 7.90
C LEU A 250 5.87 -13.52 8.71
N ALA A 251 6.54 -14.50 9.30
CA ALA A 251 7.65 -14.32 10.22
C ALA A 251 8.90 -15.08 9.77
N LEU A 252 9.23 -14.97 8.47
CA LEU A 252 10.47 -15.51 7.93
C LEU A 252 11.63 -14.54 8.17
N GLY A 253 12.78 -15.09 8.58
CA GLY A 253 14.02 -14.33 8.73
C GLY A 253 14.69 -14.02 7.39
N ALA A 254 15.54 -13.01 7.37
CA ALA A 254 16.52 -12.81 6.31
C ALA A 254 17.64 -13.83 6.51
N GLN A 255 18.42 -14.11 5.49
CA GLN A 255 19.56 -15.03 5.57
C GLN A 255 20.79 -14.41 4.91
N PRO A 256 22.00 -14.70 5.42
CA PRO A 256 23.22 -14.32 4.71
C PRO A 256 23.22 -14.99 3.33
N LEU A 257 23.63 -14.24 2.31
CA LEU A 257 23.85 -14.79 0.97
C LEU A 257 24.93 -15.88 1.05
N PRO A 258 24.86 -16.93 0.21
CA PRO A 258 25.92 -17.92 0.15
C PRO A 258 27.23 -17.25 -0.28
N LEU A 259 28.35 -17.88 0.07
CA LEU A 259 29.65 -17.50 -0.48
C LEU A 259 29.58 -17.58 -2.01
N GLY A 260 30.01 -16.53 -2.70
CA GLY A 260 30.06 -16.51 -4.16
C GLY A 260 31.05 -17.53 -4.74
N ASP A 261 31.02 -17.69 -6.06
CA ASP A 261 31.85 -18.67 -6.81
C ASP A 261 33.36 -18.35 -6.82
N ARG A 262 33.82 -17.35 -6.07
CA ARG A 262 35.26 -17.09 -5.93
C ARG A 262 35.90 -18.31 -5.23
N PRO A 263 37.05 -18.80 -5.72
CA PRO A 263 37.79 -19.86 -5.05
C PRO A 263 38.42 -19.30 -3.77
N TRP A 264 37.65 -19.32 -2.68
CA TRP A 264 38.13 -19.05 -1.33
C TRP A 264 39.12 -20.16 -0.97
N ARG A 265 40.41 -19.87 -1.13
CA ARG A 265 41.50 -20.85 -1.29
C ARG A 265 41.55 -21.94 -0.21
N ASP A 266 41.15 -21.63 1.03
CA ASP A 266 41.06 -22.62 2.10
C ASP A 266 39.83 -22.39 3.00
N ARG A 267 38.79 -23.20 2.79
CA ARG A 267 37.58 -23.17 3.62
C ARG A 267 37.83 -23.60 5.06
N ARG A 268 38.97 -24.20 5.42
CA ARG A 268 39.30 -24.48 6.83
C ARG A 268 39.68 -23.19 7.58
N LEU A 269 40.18 -22.18 6.86
CA LEU A 269 40.60 -20.90 7.42
C LEU A 269 39.54 -19.81 7.21
N VAL A 270 38.76 -19.88 6.12
CA VAL A 270 37.76 -18.86 5.75
C VAL A 270 36.35 -19.35 6.07
N ARG A 271 35.67 -18.65 6.97
CA ARG A 271 34.30 -18.91 7.42
C ARG A 271 33.39 -17.71 7.17
N THR A 272 32.09 -17.96 7.03
CA THR A 272 31.09 -16.90 7.14
C THR A 272 30.83 -16.57 8.62
N GLN A 273 30.21 -15.43 8.91
CA GLN A 273 29.74 -15.12 10.27
C GLN A 273 28.85 -16.22 10.86
N ALA A 274 27.92 -16.78 10.08
CA ALA A 274 27.04 -17.84 10.56
C ALA A 274 27.80 -19.13 10.91
N GLU A 275 28.80 -19.50 10.11
CA GLU A 275 29.66 -20.65 10.39
C GLU A 275 30.53 -20.42 11.62
N PHE A 276 31.12 -19.24 11.74
CA PHE A 276 31.97 -18.90 12.88
C PHE A 276 31.18 -18.86 14.20
N ALA A 277 29.95 -18.38 14.16
CA ALA A 277 29.06 -18.42 15.32
C ALA A 277 28.70 -19.85 15.74
N ALA A 278 28.49 -20.77 14.80
CA ALA A 278 28.32 -22.20 15.11
C ALA A 278 29.60 -22.81 15.71
N GLU A 279 30.79 -22.44 15.22
CA GLU A 279 32.08 -22.84 15.80
C GLU A 279 32.23 -22.32 17.24
N LEU A 280 31.90 -21.04 17.48
CA LEU A 280 31.91 -20.41 18.80
C LEU A 280 30.97 -21.10 19.78
N ALA A 281 29.73 -21.40 19.35
CA ALA A 281 28.72 -22.08 20.17
C ALA A 281 29.12 -23.52 20.53
N ALA A 282 29.83 -24.22 19.64
CA ALA A 282 30.39 -25.54 19.90
C ALA A 282 31.65 -25.51 20.79
N GLY A 283 32.13 -24.33 21.20
CA GLY A 283 33.40 -24.15 21.91
C GLY A 283 34.64 -24.36 21.03
N GLY A 284 34.47 -24.40 19.70
CA GLY A 284 35.45 -24.82 18.70
C GLY A 284 36.51 -23.78 18.29
N VAL A 285 36.80 -22.78 19.13
CA VAL A 285 37.83 -21.75 18.84
C VAL A 285 39.21 -22.16 19.35
N VAL A 286 39.34 -23.33 19.98
CA VAL A 286 40.59 -23.80 20.60
C VAL A 286 41.74 -23.77 19.58
N ASP A 287 42.80 -23.02 19.91
CA ASP A 287 44.05 -22.84 19.13
C ASP A 287 44.00 -21.83 17.95
N LEU A 288 42.99 -20.96 17.89
CA LEU A 288 42.99 -19.82 16.95
C LEU A 288 43.71 -18.61 17.57
N ARG A 289 44.95 -18.33 17.17
CA ARG A 289 45.73 -17.20 17.71
C ARG A 289 45.35 -15.89 17.06
N ARG A 290 45.06 -15.89 15.75
CA ARG A 290 44.76 -14.68 14.97
C ARG A 290 43.44 -14.81 14.23
N ILE A 291 42.49 -13.94 14.56
CA ILE A 291 41.14 -13.93 14.01
C ILE A 291 40.91 -12.57 13.33
N VAL A 292 40.58 -12.59 12.05
CA VAL A 292 40.21 -11.40 11.28
C VAL A 292 38.74 -11.50 10.92
N ILE A 293 37.94 -10.48 11.26
CA ILE A 293 36.52 -10.39 10.89
C ILE A 293 36.37 -9.26 9.87
N GLU A 294 36.00 -9.60 8.63
CA GLU A 294 35.75 -8.63 7.58
C GLU A 294 34.26 -8.26 7.52
N LEU A 295 33.93 -7.03 7.92
CA LEU A 295 32.59 -6.47 7.78
C LEU A 295 32.34 -5.95 6.36
N CYS A 296 31.09 -6.06 5.90
CA CYS A 296 30.66 -5.65 4.56
C CYS A 296 31.38 -6.40 3.42
N ALA A 297 31.81 -7.65 3.66
CA ALA A 297 32.39 -8.49 2.62
C ALA A 297 31.41 -8.63 1.45
N GLU A 298 31.90 -8.44 0.22
CA GLU A 298 31.12 -8.54 -1.03
C GLU A 298 29.87 -7.62 -1.13
N ARG A 299 29.81 -6.54 -0.34
CA ARG A 299 28.65 -5.62 -0.32
C ARG A 299 28.31 -5.01 -1.68
N GLU A 300 29.30 -4.78 -2.53
CA GLU A 300 29.14 -4.20 -3.86
C GLU A 300 28.17 -5.00 -4.74
N ALA A 301 28.01 -6.30 -4.50
CA ALA A 301 27.09 -7.15 -5.23
C ALA A 301 25.61 -6.81 -5.01
N VAL A 302 25.27 -6.12 -3.91
CA VAL A 302 23.88 -5.81 -3.51
C VAL A 302 23.62 -4.33 -3.24
N GLY A 303 24.65 -3.49 -3.14
CA GLY A 303 24.50 -2.03 -3.04
C GLY A 303 23.82 -1.50 -1.76
N ARG A 304 23.53 -2.35 -0.76
CA ARG A 304 22.80 -2.01 0.47
C ARG A 304 23.54 -2.43 1.74
N CYS A 305 23.16 -1.85 2.89
CA CYS A 305 23.68 -2.26 4.20
C CYS A 305 22.78 -3.35 4.81
N SER A 306 23.38 -4.42 5.34
CA SER A 306 22.63 -5.48 6.03
C SER A 306 22.19 -5.09 7.44
N ARG A 307 22.70 -4.00 8.04
CA ARG A 307 22.38 -3.49 9.39
C ARG A 307 22.71 -4.40 10.58
N VAL A 308 22.70 -5.72 10.42
CA VAL A 308 22.88 -6.70 11.50
C VAL A 308 24.33 -7.20 11.65
N CYS A 309 25.13 -7.13 10.59
CA CYS A 309 26.45 -7.75 10.54
C CYS A 309 27.50 -7.11 11.46
N CYS A 310 27.40 -5.79 11.70
CA CYS A 310 28.37 -5.05 12.53
C CYS A 310 28.30 -5.51 13.98
N ARG A 311 27.09 -5.51 14.55
CA ARG A 311 26.85 -5.93 15.93
C ARG A 311 27.10 -7.42 16.13
N ALA A 312 26.71 -8.27 15.18
CA ALA A 312 27.07 -9.69 15.19
C ALA A 312 28.59 -9.89 15.24
N GLY A 313 29.36 -9.13 14.45
CA GLY A 313 30.82 -9.19 14.46
C GLY A 313 31.44 -8.78 15.80
N LEU A 314 30.90 -7.75 16.46
CA LEU A 314 31.33 -7.35 17.80
C LEU A 314 31.11 -8.47 18.83
N ARG A 315 29.92 -9.07 18.84
CA ARG A 315 29.57 -10.15 19.76
C ARG A 315 30.44 -11.40 19.54
N GLN A 316 30.68 -11.77 18.28
CA GLN A 316 31.57 -12.86 17.93
C GLN A 316 33.02 -12.60 18.37
N ALA A 317 33.51 -11.36 18.21
CA ALA A 317 34.84 -10.98 18.69
C ALA A 317 34.95 -11.07 20.22
N LEU A 318 33.96 -10.56 20.95
CA LEU A 318 33.88 -10.67 22.40
C LEU A 318 33.82 -12.13 22.86
N GLN A 319 32.99 -12.94 22.23
CA GLN A 319 32.88 -14.36 22.55
C GLN A 319 34.19 -15.11 22.28
N ALA A 320 34.87 -14.81 21.17
CA ALA A 320 36.20 -15.36 20.89
C ALA A 320 37.22 -14.97 21.96
N LYS A 321 37.23 -13.71 22.42
CA LYS A 321 38.08 -13.24 23.53
C LYS A 321 37.74 -13.92 24.87
N ARG A 322 36.46 -14.19 25.14
CA ARG A 322 36.04 -14.90 26.36
C ARG A 322 36.52 -16.36 26.37
N LEU A 323 36.43 -17.04 25.22
CA LEU A 323 36.92 -18.42 25.07
C LEU A 323 38.46 -18.49 25.04
N GLN A 324 39.11 -17.50 24.42
CA GLN A 324 40.57 -17.43 24.30
C GLN A 324 41.07 -15.99 24.50
N PRO A 325 41.38 -15.58 25.75
CA PRO A 325 41.78 -14.21 26.07
C PRO A 325 43.02 -13.70 25.34
N GLN A 326 43.92 -14.62 24.96
CA GLN A 326 45.17 -14.33 24.24
C GLN A 326 44.99 -14.21 22.72
N ALA A 327 43.79 -14.47 22.16
CA ALA A 327 43.56 -14.37 20.73
C ALA A 327 43.65 -12.91 20.26
N GLU A 328 44.39 -12.67 19.18
CA GLU A 328 44.45 -11.39 18.47
C GLU A 328 43.25 -11.32 17.53
N VAL A 329 42.29 -10.45 17.85
CA VAL A 329 41.07 -10.28 17.05
C VAL A 329 41.09 -8.91 16.38
N THR A 330 40.96 -8.88 15.06
CA THR A 330 40.92 -7.64 14.26
C THR A 330 39.64 -7.57 13.45
N ILE A 331 38.88 -6.49 13.60
CA ILE A 331 37.68 -6.20 12.81
C ILE A 331 38.03 -5.21 11.69
N LEU A 332 37.85 -5.63 10.45
CA LEU A 332 37.94 -4.79 9.25
C LEU A 332 36.57 -4.18 8.97
N TYR A 333 36.48 -2.86 8.85
CA TYR A 333 35.19 -2.18 8.65
C TYR A 333 35.28 -0.96 7.74
N ARG A 334 34.13 -0.53 7.19
CA ARG A 334 34.03 0.76 6.45
C ARG A 334 33.44 1.81 7.37
N ASP A 335 32.26 1.49 7.87
CA ASP A 335 31.50 2.24 8.87
C ASP A 335 30.86 1.21 9.80
N LEU A 336 30.76 1.51 11.10
CA LEU A 336 30.07 0.67 12.07
C LEU A 336 28.62 1.13 12.20
N PHE A 337 27.69 0.26 11.85
CA PHE A 337 26.26 0.52 12.07
C PHE A 337 25.86 -0.06 13.44
N LEU A 338 25.76 0.81 14.44
CA LEU A 338 25.35 0.47 15.81
C LEU A 338 24.02 1.13 16.21
N GLY A 339 23.26 1.63 15.22
CA GLY A 339 21.95 2.23 15.44
C GLY A 339 20.84 1.18 15.42
N GLY A 340 19.86 1.29 16.31
CA GLY A 340 18.75 0.33 16.38
C GLY A 340 18.03 0.38 17.72
N PRO A 341 17.03 -0.50 17.93
CA PRO A 341 16.28 -0.54 19.19
C PRO A 341 17.12 -0.96 20.39
N ALA A 342 18.32 -1.51 20.17
CA ALA A 342 19.27 -1.83 21.23
C ALA A 342 19.90 -0.58 21.90
N GLY A 343 19.81 0.60 21.28
CA GLY A 343 20.26 1.86 21.87
C GLY A 343 21.71 1.80 22.37
N ASP A 344 21.91 2.15 23.64
CA ASP A 344 23.23 2.24 24.29
C ASP A 344 23.94 0.88 24.40
N ALA A 345 23.20 -0.24 24.40
CA ALA A 345 23.81 -1.57 24.54
C ALA A 345 24.78 -1.92 23.40
N ALA A 346 24.53 -1.44 22.17
CA ALA A 346 25.45 -1.65 21.05
C ALA A 346 26.74 -0.83 21.20
N TRP A 347 26.67 0.33 21.88
CA TRP A 347 27.84 1.12 22.23
C TRP A 347 28.63 0.49 23.36
N ASP A 348 27.95 -0.06 24.36
CA ASP A 348 28.60 -0.80 25.45
C ASP A 348 29.36 -2.03 24.93
N GLU A 349 28.78 -2.78 23.98
CA GLU A 349 29.44 -3.91 23.30
C GLU A 349 30.72 -3.46 22.56
N LEU A 350 30.72 -2.26 21.94
CA LEU A 350 31.91 -1.71 21.29
C LEU A 350 33.00 -1.34 22.32
N VAL A 351 32.61 -0.69 23.41
CA VAL A 351 33.53 -0.30 24.50
C VAL A 351 34.14 -1.54 25.15
N GLU A 352 33.33 -2.57 25.39
CA GLU A 352 33.78 -3.86 25.91
C GLU A 352 34.79 -4.51 24.94
N ALA A 353 34.51 -4.50 23.63
CA ALA A 353 35.40 -5.07 22.62
C ALA A 353 36.76 -4.35 22.60
N GLN A 354 36.75 -3.01 22.69
CA GLN A 354 37.97 -2.22 22.78
C GLN A 354 38.76 -2.53 24.07
N ALA A 355 38.07 -2.62 25.22
CA ALA A 355 38.69 -2.98 26.50
C ALA A 355 39.28 -4.41 26.49
N ALA A 356 38.68 -5.33 25.74
CA ALA A 356 39.19 -6.69 25.53
C ALA A 356 40.37 -6.76 24.52
N GLY A 357 40.83 -5.62 23.99
CA GLY A 357 41.93 -5.55 23.04
C GLY A 357 41.58 -6.06 21.65
N VAL A 358 40.33 -5.88 21.20
CA VAL A 358 39.94 -6.07 19.79
C VAL A 358 40.43 -4.88 18.97
N ALA A 359 41.19 -5.14 17.91
CA ALA A 359 41.67 -4.11 17.00
C ALA A 359 40.61 -3.79 15.94
N PHE A 360 40.50 -2.50 15.57
CA PHE A 360 39.58 -2.03 14.54
C PHE A 360 40.37 -1.36 13.43
N LEU A 361 40.28 -1.89 12.20
CA LEU A 361 40.96 -1.33 11.04
C LEU A 361 39.94 -0.90 9.99
N ARG A 362 39.89 0.40 9.72
CA ARG A 362 39.01 0.96 8.70
C ARG A 362 39.60 0.80 7.30
N TYR A 363 38.81 0.29 6.36
CA TYR A 363 39.18 0.21 4.93
C TYR A 363 38.29 1.07 4.05
N HIS A 364 38.79 1.46 2.88
CA HIS A 364 38.07 2.32 1.94
C HIS A 364 37.28 1.51 0.90
N PRO A 365 36.00 1.85 0.61
CA PRO A 365 35.20 1.29 -0.47
C PRO A 365 35.91 0.98 -1.79
N ALA A 366 36.63 1.96 -2.33
CA ALA A 366 37.30 1.87 -3.62
C ALA A 366 38.56 1.00 -3.61
N HIS A 367 39.04 0.63 -2.41
CA HIS A 367 40.23 -0.18 -2.21
C HIS A 367 39.94 -1.25 -1.14
N PRO A 368 39.11 -2.26 -1.46
CA PRO A 368 38.68 -3.28 -0.50
C PRO A 368 39.86 -4.19 -0.07
N PRO A 369 39.74 -4.89 1.07
CA PRO A 369 40.73 -5.87 1.50
C PRO A 369 40.95 -6.96 0.45
N VAL A 370 42.21 -7.35 0.27
CA VAL A 370 42.62 -8.41 -0.65
C VAL A 370 42.98 -9.65 0.16
N ILE A 371 42.20 -10.71 0.00
CA ILE A 371 42.36 -11.96 0.74
C ILE A 371 43.41 -12.83 0.05
N GLY A 372 44.53 -13.06 0.73
CA GLY A 372 45.57 -14.01 0.36
C GLY A 372 45.33 -15.42 0.93
N GLU A 373 46.36 -16.27 0.93
CA GLU A 373 46.25 -17.66 1.44
C GLU A 373 46.20 -17.75 2.97
N LYS A 374 46.99 -16.92 3.66
CA LYS A 374 47.10 -16.90 5.13
C LYS A 374 47.13 -15.48 5.71
N SER A 375 46.91 -14.48 4.87
CA SER A 375 46.90 -13.07 5.26
C SER A 375 45.89 -12.28 4.44
N VAL A 376 45.37 -11.19 5.02
CA VAL A 376 44.55 -10.20 4.33
C VAL A 376 45.38 -8.93 4.20
N ILE A 377 45.46 -8.39 2.98
CA ILE A 377 46.14 -7.13 2.69
C ILE A 377 45.10 -6.02 2.67
N VAL A 378 45.25 -5.02 3.54
CA VAL A 378 44.34 -3.89 3.65
C VAL A 378 45.05 -2.63 3.16
N PRO A 379 44.69 -2.09 1.97
CA PRO A 379 45.26 -0.84 1.47
C PRO A 379 44.87 0.35 2.35
N ILE A 380 45.80 1.27 2.61
CA ILE A 380 45.57 2.53 3.31
C ILE A 380 45.72 3.69 2.31
N PRO A 381 44.62 4.20 1.73
CA PRO A 381 44.71 5.22 0.68
C PRO A 381 45.37 6.51 1.13
N ALA A 382 45.29 6.83 2.43
CA ALA A 382 45.87 8.05 2.99
C ALA A 382 47.41 8.05 2.97
N THR A 383 48.06 6.89 3.01
CA THR A 383 49.53 6.77 3.07
C THR A 383 50.15 6.06 1.87
N GLN A 384 49.34 5.50 0.96
CA GLN A 384 49.77 4.60 -0.11
C GLN A 384 50.44 3.30 0.38
N ASP A 385 50.37 3.01 1.69
CA ASP A 385 50.84 1.75 2.28
C ASP A 385 49.73 0.69 2.26
N ALA A 386 50.10 -0.54 2.60
CA ALA A 386 49.16 -1.61 2.90
C ALA A 386 49.56 -2.32 4.20
N VAL A 387 48.56 -2.72 4.98
CA VAL A 387 48.77 -3.53 6.18
C VAL A 387 48.49 -4.99 5.83
N GLU A 388 49.47 -5.85 6.07
CA GLU A 388 49.29 -7.30 5.93
C GLU A 388 48.91 -7.89 7.30
N LEU A 389 47.73 -8.50 7.37
CA LEU A 389 47.19 -9.12 8.57
C LEU A 389 47.17 -10.64 8.41
N PRO A 390 48.09 -11.39 9.02
CA PRO A 390 48.03 -12.83 8.99
C PRO A 390 46.87 -13.36 9.85
N PHE A 391 46.23 -14.43 9.42
CA PHE A 391 45.08 -15.01 10.11
C PHE A 391 45.16 -16.53 10.20
N ASP A 392 44.67 -17.09 11.31
CA ASP A 392 44.34 -18.51 11.45
C ASP A 392 42.83 -18.72 11.18
N ARG A 393 42.04 -17.65 11.33
CA ARG A 393 40.62 -17.60 10.98
C ARG A 393 40.28 -16.26 10.33
N LEU A 394 39.71 -16.31 9.13
CA LEU A 394 39.08 -15.19 8.46
C LEU A 394 37.56 -15.40 8.48
N VAL A 395 36.83 -14.42 9.00
CA VAL A 395 35.37 -14.44 9.13
C VAL A 395 34.78 -13.38 8.20
N LEU A 396 33.98 -13.81 7.24
CA LEU A 396 33.35 -12.94 6.25
C LEU A 396 31.91 -12.62 6.65
N ALA A 397 31.61 -11.33 6.82
CA ALA A 397 30.27 -10.84 7.03
C ALA A 397 29.57 -10.58 5.69
N LEU A 398 28.99 -11.64 5.13
CA LEU A 398 28.31 -11.60 3.84
C LEU A 398 27.02 -10.76 3.89
N PRO A 399 26.59 -10.20 2.75
CA PRO A 399 25.36 -9.43 2.70
C PRO A 399 24.14 -10.32 2.97
N TRP A 400 23.06 -9.75 3.51
CA TRP A 400 21.85 -10.49 3.81
C TRP A 400 20.79 -10.31 2.72
N GLY A 401 20.23 -11.44 2.28
CA GLY A 401 19.12 -11.53 1.35
C GLY A 401 17.80 -11.89 2.05
N PRO A 402 16.66 -11.73 1.36
CA PRO A 402 15.40 -12.28 1.83
C PRO A 402 15.47 -13.82 1.89
N HIS A 403 14.63 -14.43 2.73
CA HIS A 403 14.48 -15.88 2.78
C HIS A 403 14.22 -16.46 1.36
N PRO A 404 14.73 -17.65 1.00
CA PRO A 404 14.46 -18.26 -0.31
C PRO A 404 12.96 -18.40 -0.64
N GLU A 405 12.15 -18.68 0.38
CA GLU A 405 10.67 -18.78 0.24
C GLU A 405 9.95 -17.42 0.19
N ALA A 406 10.64 -16.29 0.43
CA ALA A 406 10.02 -14.98 0.50
C ALA A 406 9.32 -14.59 -0.80
N ALA A 407 9.99 -14.76 -1.95
CA ALA A 407 9.42 -14.45 -3.26
C ALA A 407 8.18 -15.30 -3.57
N ARG A 408 8.21 -16.58 -3.18
CA ARG A 408 7.08 -17.49 -3.36
C ARG A 408 5.88 -17.08 -2.50
N LEU A 409 6.10 -16.77 -1.22
CA LEU A 409 5.04 -16.29 -0.34
C LEU A 409 4.53 -14.90 -0.75
N ALA A 410 5.41 -14.02 -1.20
CA ALA A 410 5.03 -12.72 -1.76
C ALA A 410 4.09 -12.90 -2.96
N ALA A 411 4.37 -13.86 -3.84
CA ALA A 411 3.48 -14.17 -4.96
C ALA A 411 2.14 -14.77 -4.51
N LEU A 412 2.14 -15.69 -3.55
CA LEU A 412 0.92 -16.32 -3.02
C LEU A 412 0.00 -15.31 -2.31
N PHE A 413 0.57 -14.46 -1.45
CA PHE A 413 -0.15 -13.42 -0.72
C PHE A 413 -0.26 -12.09 -1.47
N ARG A 414 0.35 -11.99 -2.67
CA ARG A 414 0.36 -10.81 -3.56
C ARG A 414 0.90 -9.55 -2.90
N LEU A 415 1.98 -9.73 -2.18
CA LEU A 415 2.66 -8.67 -1.47
C LEU A 415 3.70 -8.02 -2.40
N PRO A 416 3.75 -6.68 -2.47
CA PRO A 416 4.77 -5.99 -3.24
C PRO A 416 6.14 -6.21 -2.60
N HIS A 417 7.18 -6.28 -3.42
CA HIS A 417 8.56 -6.33 -2.97
C HIS A 417 9.41 -5.32 -3.74
N ASP A 418 10.55 -4.94 -3.18
CA ASP A 418 11.54 -4.11 -3.85
C ASP A 418 12.37 -4.94 -4.86
N GLU A 419 13.30 -4.27 -5.56
CA GLU A 419 14.24 -4.92 -6.49
C GLU A 419 15.16 -5.93 -5.79
N ALA A 420 15.33 -5.76 -4.48
CA ALA A 420 16.13 -6.59 -3.60
C ALA A 420 15.40 -7.87 -3.11
N GLY A 421 14.11 -7.99 -3.41
CA GLY A 421 13.25 -9.10 -3.02
C GLY A 421 12.69 -9.01 -1.59
N PHE A 422 12.85 -7.89 -0.90
CA PHE A 422 12.21 -7.65 0.40
C PHE A 422 10.82 -7.05 0.22
N LEU A 423 9.89 -7.43 1.11
CA LEU A 423 8.53 -6.95 1.10
C LEU A 423 8.46 -5.46 1.44
N LEU A 424 7.77 -4.71 0.58
CA LEU A 424 7.51 -3.29 0.80
C LEU A 424 6.39 -3.13 1.82
N GLU A 425 6.66 -2.35 2.87
CA GLU A 425 5.60 -1.92 3.78
C GLU A 425 4.67 -0.95 3.03
N ARG A 426 3.37 -1.28 2.96
CA ARG A 426 2.38 -0.43 2.29
C ARG A 426 2.23 0.87 3.09
N ARG A 427 2.84 1.95 2.59
CA ARG A 427 2.77 3.28 3.21
C ARG A 427 1.38 3.88 2.99
N GLU A 428 0.46 3.69 3.93
CA GLU A 428 -0.82 4.42 3.96
C GLU A 428 -0.63 5.86 4.48
N ARG A 429 0.16 6.68 3.77
CA ARG A 429 0.56 8.02 4.25
C ARG A 429 -0.48 9.13 4.09
N LEU A 430 -1.67 8.87 3.55
CA LEU A 430 -2.52 9.95 3.03
C LEU A 430 -3.91 10.11 3.66
N ARG A 431 -4.32 9.27 4.63
CA ARG A 431 -5.60 9.46 5.37
C ARG A 431 -5.51 8.93 6.82
N PRO A 432 -5.18 9.79 7.80
CA PRO A 432 -5.27 9.44 9.22
C PRO A 432 -6.67 8.90 9.56
N GLY A 433 -6.77 7.73 10.21
CA GLY A 433 -8.04 7.12 10.62
C GLY A 433 -8.78 6.28 9.56
N GLN A 434 -8.16 6.07 8.39
CA GLN A 434 -8.60 5.08 7.39
C GLN A 434 -7.62 3.91 7.21
N ALA A 435 -6.55 3.85 8.00
CA ALA A 435 -5.60 2.75 7.93
C ALA A 435 -6.32 1.42 8.16
N ARG A 436 -6.28 0.54 7.16
CA ARG A 436 -6.88 -0.79 7.23
C ARG A 436 -5.75 -1.80 7.31
N ASP A 437 -5.79 -2.64 8.34
CA ASP A 437 -4.94 -3.82 8.34
C ASP A 437 -5.44 -4.75 7.21
N ASP A 438 -4.57 -5.06 6.25
CA ASP A 438 -4.88 -5.93 5.11
C ASP A 438 -4.97 -7.43 5.52
N GLY A 439 -5.03 -7.72 6.81
CA GLY A 439 -5.06 -9.09 7.33
C GLY A 439 -3.77 -9.89 7.11
N VAL A 440 -2.74 -9.32 6.49
CA VAL A 440 -1.38 -9.89 6.41
C VAL A 440 -0.42 -8.99 7.16
N PHE A 441 0.30 -9.56 8.11
CA PHE A 441 1.28 -8.89 8.95
C PHE A 441 2.64 -9.51 8.70
N VAL A 442 3.69 -8.71 8.65
CA VAL A 442 5.03 -9.16 8.29
C VAL A 442 5.97 -8.77 9.43
N ILE A 443 6.86 -9.69 9.80
CA ILE A 443 7.83 -9.51 10.89
C ILE A 443 9.25 -9.68 10.34
N GLY A 444 10.09 -8.71 10.66
CA GLY A 444 11.54 -8.73 10.58
C GLY A 444 12.08 -8.92 9.18
N GLY A 445 12.77 -10.04 9.01
CA GLY A 445 13.62 -10.40 7.87
C GLY A 445 13.00 -10.33 6.48
N LEU A 446 11.67 -10.31 6.41
CA LEU A 446 10.94 -10.15 5.15
C LEU A 446 10.91 -8.70 4.66
N HIS A 447 11.02 -7.71 5.53
CA HIS A 447 11.14 -6.30 5.15
C HIS A 447 12.57 -5.86 4.92
N GLN A 448 13.48 -6.37 5.75
CA GLN A 448 14.90 -6.08 5.75
C GLN A 448 15.58 -6.98 6.79
N PRO A 449 16.90 -7.16 6.74
CA PRO A 449 17.59 -7.82 7.84
C PRO A 449 17.42 -7.00 9.12
N THR A 450 17.03 -7.68 10.20
CA THR A 450 16.47 -7.07 11.40
C THR A 450 17.07 -7.71 12.66
N GLU A 451 17.39 -6.90 13.66
CA GLU A 451 17.94 -7.39 14.94
C GLU A 451 16.87 -8.05 15.83
N PRO A 452 17.25 -8.92 16.78
CA PRO A 452 16.28 -9.65 17.61
C PRO A 452 15.34 -8.76 18.43
N GLU A 453 15.82 -7.63 18.95
CA GLU A 453 15.02 -6.66 19.70
C GLU A 453 13.92 -6.06 18.82
N GLU A 454 14.26 -5.72 17.57
CA GLU A 454 13.31 -5.20 16.60
C GLU A 454 12.32 -6.28 16.16
N ILE A 455 12.77 -7.54 15.99
CA ILE A 455 11.91 -8.69 15.71
C ILE A 455 10.87 -8.88 16.82
N LEU A 456 11.27 -8.82 18.09
CA LEU A 456 10.36 -8.95 19.23
C LEU A 456 9.33 -7.82 19.26
N LEU A 457 9.78 -6.57 19.10
CA LEU A 457 8.88 -5.42 19.04
C LEU A 457 7.86 -5.56 17.90
N GLN A 458 8.33 -5.90 16.69
CA GLN A 458 7.46 -6.13 15.54
C GLN A 458 6.52 -7.32 15.76
N ALA A 459 6.96 -8.38 16.43
CA ALA A 459 6.11 -9.53 16.73
C ALA A 459 4.96 -9.19 17.69
N TYR A 460 5.23 -8.43 18.76
CA TYR A 460 4.17 -7.95 19.66
C TYR A 460 3.20 -7.01 18.94
N MET A 461 3.72 -6.07 18.12
CA MET A 461 2.88 -5.16 17.33
C MET A 461 2.02 -5.92 16.31
N ALA A 462 2.61 -6.87 15.58
CA ALA A 462 1.92 -7.70 14.59
C ALA A 462 0.85 -8.57 15.26
N GLY A 463 1.18 -9.23 16.38
CA GLY A 463 0.23 -10.03 17.16
C GLY A 463 -0.94 -9.20 17.68
N ALA A 464 -0.67 -8.03 18.27
CA ALA A 464 -1.72 -7.13 18.76
C ALA A 464 -2.62 -6.58 17.63
N ARG A 465 -2.02 -6.15 16.50
CA ARG A 465 -2.77 -5.67 15.33
C ARG A 465 -3.60 -6.78 14.71
N ALA A 466 -3.03 -7.97 14.54
CA ALA A 466 -3.74 -9.15 14.05
C ALA A 466 -4.89 -9.54 14.97
N ARG A 467 -4.70 -9.48 16.30
CA ARG A 467 -5.78 -9.74 17.26
C ARG A 467 -6.92 -8.72 17.13
N ARG A 468 -6.58 -7.44 17.10
CA ARG A 468 -7.55 -6.35 16.89
C ARG A 468 -8.32 -6.55 15.59
N PHE A 469 -7.63 -6.96 14.52
CA PHE A 469 -8.25 -7.26 13.23
C PHE A 469 -9.24 -8.42 13.31
N LEU A 470 -8.83 -9.55 13.91
CA LEU A 470 -9.68 -10.73 14.10
C LEU A 470 -10.92 -10.44 14.97
N ALA A 471 -10.78 -9.57 15.97
CA ALA A 471 -11.86 -9.21 16.90
C ALA A 471 -12.98 -8.36 16.27
N GLN A 472 -12.81 -7.86 15.03
CA GLN A 472 -13.82 -7.02 14.38
C GLN A 472 -15.11 -7.77 14.02
N GLY A 473 -15.07 -9.11 13.93
CA GLY A 473 -16.21 -9.96 13.58
C GLY A 473 -16.65 -9.87 12.11
N SER A 474 -16.64 -8.66 11.55
CA SER A 474 -16.85 -8.41 10.12
C SER A 474 -16.04 -7.19 9.66
N LEU A 475 -15.59 -7.21 8.41
CA LEU A 475 -14.93 -6.08 7.77
C LEU A 475 -15.96 -5.30 6.95
N PRO A 476 -16.33 -4.08 7.38
CA PRO A 476 -17.16 -3.23 6.54
C PRO A 476 -16.37 -2.84 5.29
N ARG A 477 -16.95 -3.02 4.11
CA ARG A 477 -16.36 -2.52 2.86
C ARG A 477 -16.75 -1.06 2.69
N THR A 478 -15.74 -0.18 2.63
CA THR A 478 -15.95 1.25 2.36
C THR A 478 -16.36 1.50 0.92
N THR A 479 -15.90 0.65 -0.01
CA THR A 479 -16.23 0.72 -1.43
C THR A 479 -16.86 -0.62 -1.89
N PRO A 480 -17.94 -0.58 -2.68
CA PRO A 480 -18.54 -1.78 -3.25
C PRO A 480 -17.58 -2.58 -4.14
N ALA A 481 -17.85 -3.86 -4.37
CA ALA A 481 -17.05 -4.67 -5.27
C ALA A 481 -17.56 -4.47 -6.69
N ALA A 482 -16.68 -4.64 -7.67
CA ALA A 482 -17.15 -4.78 -9.04
C ALA A 482 -18.08 -6.01 -9.13
N ALA A 483 -19.12 -5.91 -9.95
CA ALA A 483 -20.13 -6.94 -10.10
C ALA A 483 -20.24 -7.35 -11.57
N VAL A 484 -20.42 -8.64 -11.84
CA VAL A 484 -20.57 -9.15 -13.21
C VAL A 484 -22.04 -9.33 -13.52
N ARG A 485 -22.49 -8.70 -14.61
CA ARG A 485 -23.79 -8.92 -15.23
C ARG A 485 -23.78 -10.23 -16.00
N ALA A 486 -24.39 -11.24 -15.38
CA ALA A 486 -24.38 -12.61 -15.84
C ALA A 486 -24.97 -12.79 -17.25
N GLU A 487 -25.91 -11.94 -17.62
CA GLU A 487 -26.60 -11.94 -18.91
C GLU A 487 -25.76 -11.35 -20.06
N LEU A 488 -24.76 -10.53 -19.75
CA LEU A 488 -23.84 -9.95 -20.74
C LEU A 488 -22.51 -10.69 -20.83
N CYS A 489 -22.11 -11.41 -19.78
CA CYS A 489 -20.80 -12.04 -19.70
C CYS A 489 -20.67 -13.21 -20.69
N THR A 490 -19.72 -13.08 -21.62
CA THR A 490 -19.42 -14.12 -22.64
C THR A 490 -18.38 -15.15 -22.19
N GLY A 491 -17.83 -15.03 -20.98
CA GLY A 491 -16.82 -15.98 -20.48
C GLY A 491 -15.44 -15.90 -21.13
N CYS A 492 -15.14 -14.84 -21.87
CA CYS A 492 -13.87 -14.67 -22.62
C CYS A 492 -12.58 -14.60 -21.76
N ALA A 493 -12.70 -14.60 -20.44
CA ALA A 493 -11.60 -14.56 -19.47
C ALA A 493 -10.69 -13.31 -19.49
N THR A 494 -10.89 -12.32 -20.37
CA THR A 494 -10.04 -11.11 -20.47
C THR A 494 -9.84 -10.41 -19.13
N CYS A 495 -10.89 -10.33 -18.31
CA CYS A 495 -10.84 -9.68 -17.00
C CYS A 495 -9.96 -10.41 -15.96
N VAL A 496 -9.71 -11.71 -16.10
CA VAL A 496 -8.97 -12.53 -15.13
C VAL A 496 -7.50 -12.09 -14.99
N PRO A 497 -6.66 -12.10 -16.04
CA PRO A 497 -5.26 -11.67 -15.94
C PRO A 497 -5.14 -10.15 -15.73
N THR A 498 -6.17 -9.38 -16.06
CA THR A 498 -6.19 -7.92 -15.93
C THR A 498 -6.38 -7.44 -14.49
N CYS A 499 -6.88 -8.29 -13.59
CA CYS A 499 -7.05 -7.93 -12.19
C CYS A 499 -5.72 -8.07 -11.42
N PRO A 500 -5.13 -6.97 -10.90
CA PRO A 500 -3.83 -7.03 -10.22
C PRO A 500 -3.94 -7.78 -8.88
N TRP A 501 -5.15 -7.80 -8.31
CA TRP A 501 -5.48 -8.50 -7.08
C TRP A 501 -5.93 -9.94 -7.31
N SER A 502 -5.99 -10.41 -8.57
CA SER A 502 -6.73 -11.59 -9.06
C SER A 502 -8.00 -11.90 -8.28
N ALA A 503 -8.82 -10.88 -8.10
CA ALA A 503 -10.15 -11.02 -7.53
C ALA A 503 -11.10 -11.74 -8.49
N ILE A 504 -10.69 -12.04 -9.72
CA ILE A 504 -11.59 -12.54 -10.77
C ILE A 504 -11.18 -13.96 -11.16
N SER A 505 -12.14 -14.87 -11.16
CA SER A 505 -11.98 -16.26 -11.62
C SER A 505 -13.11 -16.64 -12.57
N LEU A 506 -12.94 -17.74 -13.31
CA LEU A 506 -14.01 -18.34 -14.10
C LEU A 506 -14.70 -19.43 -13.30
N GLN A 507 -16.03 -19.39 -13.28
CA GLN A 507 -16.88 -20.44 -12.73
C GLN A 507 -17.63 -21.11 -13.86
N GLU A 508 -17.57 -22.44 -13.91
CA GLU A 508 -18.32 -23.23 -14.89
C GLU A 508 -19.83 -23.02 -14.71
N ARG A 509 -20.55 -23.01 -15.83
CA ARG A 509 -22.02 -23.02 -15.88
C ARG A 509 -22.49 -24.15 -16.80
N PRO A 510 -23.74 -24.63 -16.63
CA PRO A 510 -24.34 -25.53 -17.61
C PRO A 510 -24.30 -24.91 -19.01
N GLY A 511 -23.61 -25.56 -19.95
CA GLY A 511 -23.36 -25.05 -21.30
C GLY A 511 -21.86 -24.94 -21.62
N VAL A 512 -21.52 -24.16 -22.66
CA VAL A 512 -20.14 -24.03 -23.17
C VAL A 512 -19.39 -22.84 -22.54
N LEU A 513 -20.11 -21.91 -21.87
CA LEU A 513 -19.54 -20.65 -21.40
C LEU A 513 -19.33 -20.65 -19.89
N SER A 514 -18.12 -20.27 -19.47
CA SER A 514 -17.81 -19.96 -18.07
C SER A 514 -18.24 -18.55 -17.70
N LEU A 515 -18.61 -18.31 -16.46
CA LEU A 515 -18.92 -16.97 -15.95
C LEU A 515 -17.72 -16.39 -15.20
N ALA A 516 -17.36 -15.14 -15.49
CA ALA A 516 -16.47 -14.40 -14.61
C ALA A 516 -17.13 -14.14 -13.25
N ARG A 517 -16.48 -14.54 -12.15
CA ARG A 517 -16.90 -14.26 -10.78
C ARG A 517 -15.88 -13.36 -10.11
N ILE A 518 -16.36 -12.35 -9.40
CA ILE A 518 -15.51 -11.43 -8.64
C ILE A 518 -15.61 -11.77 -7.16
N ASP A 519 -14.47 -12.08 -6.55
CA ASP A 519 -14.29 -12.18 -5.11
C ASP A 519 -14.28 -10.78 -4.49
N ALA A 520 -15.37 -10.44 -3.82
CA ALA A 520 -15.57 -9.15 -3.17
C ALA A 520 -14.49 -8.83 -2.11
N ARG A 521 -13.87 -9.85 -1.50
CA ARG A 521 -12.84 -9.70 -0.46
C ARG A 521 -11.53 -9.19 -1.02
N ARG A 522 -11.26 -9.49 -2.29
CA ARG A 522 -10.02 -9.10 -3.00
C ARG A 522 -10.21 -7.90 -3.90
N CYS A 523 -11.45 -7.60 -4.28
CA CYS A 523 -11.75 -6.46 -5.13
C CYS A 523 -11.53 -5.13 -4.38
N THR A 524 -10.56 -4.34 -4.85
CA THR A 524 -10.28 -2.99 -4.32
C THR A 524 -11.04 -1.88 -5.05
N ASN A 525 -11.99 -2.21 -5.93
CA ASN A 525 -12.76 -1.24 -6.72
C ASN A 525 -11.88 -0.38 -7.69
N CYS A 526 -10.74 -0.88 -8.19
CA CYS A 526 -9.88 -0.07 -9.09
C CYS A 526 -10.47 0.18 -10.49
N GLY A 527 -11.42 -0.64 -10.94
CA GLY A 527 -12.14 -0.44 -12.20
C GLY A 527 -11.47 -0.91 -13.48
N ASN A 528 -10.28 -1.49 -13.42
CA ASN A 528 -9.57 -1.93 -14.63
C ASN A 528 -10.33 -3.00 -15.43
N CYS A 529 -10.97 -3.93 -14.73
CA CYS A 529 -11.75 -5.01 -15.33
C CYS A 529 -12.99 -4.51 -16.08
N VAL A 530 -13.57 -3.37 -15.66
CA VAL A 530 -14.70 -2.72 -16.34
C VAL A 530 -14.27 -2.24 -17.71
N VAL A 531 -13.14 -1.53 -17.76
CA VAL A 531 -12.59 -1.01 -19.03
C VAL A 531 -12.15 -2.14 -19.95
N ALA A 532 -11.52 -3.18 -19.40
CA ALA A 532 -11.02 -4.32 -20.18
C ALA A 532 -12.11 -5.30 -20.66
N CYS A 533 -13.33 -5.23 -20.12
CA CYS A 533 -14.41 -6.11 -20.54
C CYS A 533 -14.90 -5.69 -21.93
N PRO A 534 -14.75 -6.53 -22.98
CA PRO A 534 -15.10 -6.14 -24.34
C PRO A 534 -16.61 -5.93 -24.54
N VAL A 535 -17.43 -6.58 -23.71
CA VAL A 535 -18.89 -6.51 -23.75
C VAL A 535 -19.48 -5.67 -22.62
N LYS A 536 -18.64 -4.93 -21.87
CA LYS A 536 -19.03 -4.10 -20.72
C LYS A 536 -19.97 -4.80 -19.73
N ALA A 537 -19.72 -6.09 -19.47
CA ALA A 537 -20.51 -6.92 -18.56
C ALA A 537 -20.13 -6.75 -17.08
N ILE A 538 -19.21 -5.83 -16.74
CA ILE A 538 -18.73 -5.64 -15.37
C ILE A 538 -19.06 -4.22 -14.92
N ASP A 539 -19.87 -4.10 -13.89
CA ASP A 539 -20.21 -2.82 -13.27
C ASP A 539 -19.24 -2.51 -12.12
N LEU A 540 -18.98 -1.23 -11.91
CA LEU A 540 -18.24 -0.72 -10.78
C LEU A 540 -19.15 0.19 -9.96
N PRO A 541 -19.84 -0.32 -8.93
CA PRO A 541 -20.81 0.49 -8.22
C PRO A 541 -20.20 1.72 -7.57
N GLY A 542 -20.84 2.88 -7.73
CA GLY A 542 -20.31 4.18 -7.35
C GLY A 542 -19.41 4.83 -8.41
N CYS A 543 -19.07 4.15 -9.50
CA CYS A 543 -18.26 4.67 -10.60
C CYS A 543 -18.62 3.98 -11.92
N GLU A 544 -19.93 3.77 -12.12
CA GLU A 544 -20.54 3.21 -13.32
C GLU A 544 -20.35 4.16 -14.51
N ASP A 545 -20.33 3.63 -15.73
CA ASP A 545 -20.17 4.45 -16.94
C ASP A 545 -21.28 5.50 -17.05
N ALA A 546 -22.54 5.13 -16.83
CA ALA A 546 -23.67 6.05 -16.86
C ALA A 546 -23.47 7.25 -15.91
N ALA A 547 -22.96 7.01 -14.70
CA ALA A 547 -22.71 8.06 -13.72
C ALA A 547 -21.55 8.99 -14.13
N LEU A 548 -20.49 8.44 -14.71
CA LEU A 548 -19.36 9.24 -15.22
C LEU A 548 -19.76 10.08 -16.44
N LEU A 549 -20.50 9.49 -17.40
CA LEU A 549 -20.97 10.19 -18.60
C LEU A 549 -21.91 11.35 -18.24
N ALA A 550 -22.88 11.12 -17.35
CA ALA A 550 -23.77 12.17 -16.84
C ALA A 550 -23.00 13.29 -16.13
N GLN A 551 -21.96 12.94 -15.37
CA GLN A 551 -21.09 13.92 -14.72
C GLN A 551 -20.26 14.75 -15.70
N ILE A 552 -19.78 14.13 -16.80
CA ILE A 552 -19.05 14.80 -17.88
C ILE A 552 -19.96 15.81 -18.59
N GLU A 553 -21.18 15.40 -18.96
CA GLU A 553 -22.16 16.28 -19.59
C GLU A 553 -22.47 17.49 -18.70
N ALA A 554 -22.73 17.25 -17.41
CA ALA A 554 -23.00 18.32 -16.45
C ALA A 554 -21.79 19.25 -16.25
N ALA A 555 -20.56 18.74 -16.34
CA ALA A 555 -19.35 19.56 -16.25
C ALA A 555 -19.18 20.50 -17.44
N LEU A 556 -19.68 20.11 -18.62
CA LEU A 556 -19.48 20.80 -19.89
C LEU A 556 -20.71 21.60 -20.37
N ALA A 557 -21.86 21.45 -19.70
CA ALA A 557 -23.11 22.16 -20.04
C ALA A 557 -23.05 23.70 -19.83
N GLY A 558 -22.09 24.19 -19.05
CA GLY A 558 -21.94 25.62 -18.77
C GLY A 558 -21.37 26.42 -19.94
N PRO A 559 -21.59 27.74 -19.99
CA PRO A 559 -21.09 28.58 -21.08
C PRO A 559 -19.55 28.72 -21.03
N GLY A 560 -18.96 28.86 -22.23
CA GLY A 560 -17.52 29.12 -22.41
C GLY A 560 -16.67 27.84 -22.50
N PRO A 561 -15.39 27.98 -22.85
CA PRO A 561 -14.49 26.84 -22.93
C PRO A 561 -14.28 26.21 -21.56
N ARG A 562 -14.38 24.89 -21.48
CA ARG A 562 -14.17 24.10 -20.26
C ARG A 562 -13.05 23.10 -20.47
N VAL A 563 -12.27 22.89 -19.42
CA VAL A 563 -11.24 21.85 -19.39
C VAL A 563 -11.63 20.84 -18.33
N LEU A 564 -11.67 19.56 -18.74
CA LEU A 564 -12.03 18.47 -17.87
C LEU A 564 -10.78 17.83 -17.27
N VAL A 565 -10.79 17.56 -15.98
CA VAL A 565 -9.67 16.92 -15.27
C VAL A 565 -10.16 15.61 -14.67
N PHE A 566 -9.69 14.48 -15.18
CA PHE A 566 -9.87 13.18 -14.53
C PHE A 566 -8.75 13.00 -13.50
N ALA A 567 -9.10 13.01 -12.22
CA ALA A 567 -8.12 12.99 -11.13
C ALA A 567 -8.21 11.69 -10.33
N CYS A 568 -7.11 10.94 -10.28
CA CYS A 568 -6.97 9.82 -9.36
C CYS A 568 -7.11 10.28 -7.91
N GLU A 569 -8.01 9.65 -7.16
CA GLU A 569 -8.27 9.88 -5.73
C GLU A 569 -6.99 9.93 -4.89
N TRP A 570 -6.06 9.01 -5.18
CA TRP A 570 -4.85 8.78 -4.38
C TRP A 570 -3.70 9.73 -4.72
N SER A 571 -3.85 10.60 -5.73
CA SER A 571 -2.76 11.45 -6.19
C SER A 571 -3.26 12.82 -6.68
N ALA A 572 -3.70 12.95 -7.92
CA ALA A 572 -4.05 14.23 -8.52
C ALA A 572 -5.21 14.94 -7.81
N TYR A 573 -6.20 14.19 -7.31
CA TYR A 573 -7.32 14.78 -6.56
C TYR A 573 -6.83 15.33 -5.21
N ALA A 574 -5.96 14.57 -4.54
CA ALA A 574 -5.29 14.98 -3.31
C ALA A 574 -4.41 16.23 -3.51
N ALA A 575 -3.69 16.30 -4.63
CA ALA A 575 -2.87 17.45 -5.00
C ALA A 575 -3.75 18.69 -5.28
N ALA A 576 -4.90 18.51 -5.93
CA ALA A 576 -5.88 19.57 -6.17
C ALA A 576 -6.44 20.15 -4.87
N ASP A 577 -6.77 19.29 -3.90
CA ASP A 577 -7.22 19.71 -2.57
C ASP A 577 -6.14 20.54 -1.86
N LEU A 578 -4.88 20.08 -1.93
CA LEU A 578 -3.76 20.75 -1.29
C LEU A 578 -3.42 22.09 -1.96
N ALA A 579 -3.55 22.18 -3.29
CA ALA A 579 -3.41 23.43 -4.05
C ALA A 579 -4.38 24.48 -3.50
N GLY A 580 -5.66 24.12 -3.38
CA GLY A 580 -6.69 24.96 -2.80
C GLY A 580 -6.46 25.31 -1.34
N ALA A 581 -6.13 24.34 -0.50
CA ALA A 581 -5.83 24.57 0.92
C ALA A 581 -4.65 25.54 1.13
N ARG A 582 -3.68 25.53 0.21
CA ARG A 582 -2.54 26.47 0.16
C ARG A 582 -2.83 27.74 -0.65
N ARG A 583 -4.09 27.96 -1.05
CA ARG A 583 -4.56 29.12 -1.83
C ARG A 583 -3.76 29.34 -3.11
N ARG A 584 -3.38 28.25 -3.78
CA ARG A 584 -2.79 28.29 -5.12
C ARG A 584 -3.93 28.41 -6.11
N THR A 585 -3.90 29.50 -6.87
CA THR A 585 -4.88 29.80 -7.90
C THR A 585 -4.60 28.98 -9.16
N TYR A 586 -5.67 28.61 -9.86
CA TYR A 586 -5.65 27.95 -11.16
C TYR A 586 -6.97 28.28 -11.88
N PRO A 587 -7.10 28.06 -13.21
CA PRO A 587 -8.27 28.54 -13.93
C PRO A 587 -9.61 27.99 -13.40
N ALA A 588 -10.60 28.88 -13.26
CA ALA A 588 -11.91 28.55 -12.70
C ALA A 588 -12.77 27.72 -13.65
N GLU A 589 -12.45 27.67 -14.94
CA GLU A 589 -13.08 26.84 -15.97
C GLU A 589 -12.74 25.34 -15.87
N MET A 590 -11.77 24.97 -15.03
CA MET A 590 -11.40 23.57 -14.80
C MET A 590 -12.50 22.84 -14.02
N ARG A 591 -12.93 21.67 -14.51
CA ARG A 591 -13.90 20.80 -13.84
C ARG A 591 -13.24 19.47 -13.50
N ILE A 592 -13.15 19.15 -12.21
CA ILE A 592 -12.43 17.99 -11.72
C ILE A 592 -13.42 16.85 -11.48
N ILE A 593 -13.23 15.72 -12.17
CA ILE A 593 -13.93 14.46 -11.93
C ILE A 593 -13.00 13.55 -11.12
N ARG A 594 -13.48 13.15 -9.95
CA ARG A 594 -12.77 12.26 -9.03
C ARG A 594 -12.96 10.81 -9.47
N LEU A 595 -11.86 10.13 -9.79
CA LEU A 595 -11.85 8.69 -10.06
C LEU A 595 -11.27 7.95 -8.86
N GLY A 596 -11.89 6.85 -8.42
CA GLY A 596 -11.32 5.99 -7.37
C GLY A 596 -9.93 5.46 -7.72
N CYS A 597 -9.66 5.29 -9.03
CA CYS A 597 -8.33 5.02 -9.58
C CYS A 597 -8.29 5.46 -11.05
N SER A 598 -7.12 5.89 -11.52
CA SER A 598 -6.88 6.14 -12.96
C SER A 598 -7.10 4.90 -13.83
N ALA A 599 -7.00 3.69 -13.27
CA ALA A 599 -7.29 2.43 -13.97
C ALA A 599 -8.74 2.33 -14.49
N ARG A 600 -9.67 3.09 -13.89
CA ARG A 600 -11.07 3.17 -14.31
C ARG A 600 -11.28 4.06 -15.54
N LEU A 601 -10.30 4.90 -15.89
CA LEU A 601 -10.37 5.76 -17.05
C LEU A 601 -10.53 4.92 -18.32
N ASP A 602 -11.68 5.09 -18.94
CA ASP A 602 -12.04 4.51 -20.22
C ASP A 602 -11.75 5.53 -21.33
N PRO A 603 -11.09 5.18 -22.44
CA PRO A 603 -10.94 6.08 -23.59
C PRO A 603 -12.27 6.69 -24.05
N ASP A 604 -13.38 5.95 -23.90
CA ASP A 604 -14.73 6.44 -24.25
C ASP A 604 -15.13 7.66 -23.41
N HIS A 605 -14.68 7.78 -22.15
CA HIS A 605 -14.94 8.98 -21.33
C HIS A 605 -14.28 10.22 -21.91
N ILE A 606 -13.07 10.08 -22.46
CA ILE A 606 -12.31 11.19 -23.04
C ILE A 606 -12.94 11.61 -24.37
N LEU A 607 -13.32 10.63 -25.20
CA LEU A 607 -14.05 10.89 -26.43
C LEU A 607 -15.40 11.56 -26.16
N TRP A 608 -16.13 11.10 -25.15
CA TRP A 608 -17.39 11.71 -24.72
C TRP A 608 -17.20 13.15 -24.25
N ALA A 609 -16.13 13.45 -23.51
CA ALA A 609 -15.80 14.81 -23.12
C ALA A 609 -15.56 15.72 -24.33
N PHE A 610 -14.82 15.26 -25.34
CA PHE A 610 -14.62 16.04 -26.57
C PHE A 610 -15.91 16.24 -27.37
N LEU A 611 -16.76 15.21 -27.46
CA LEU A 611 -18.08 15.32 -28.11
C LEU A 611 -18.99 16.34 -27.43
N ASN A 612 -18.86 16.50 -26.11
CA ASN A 612 -19.57 17.49 -25.32
C ASN A 612 -18.84 18.85 -25.23
N GLY A 613 -17.84 19.09 -26.08
CA GLY A 613 -17.23 20.41 -26.23
C GLY A 613 -16.07 20.73 -25.27
N ALA A 614 -15.48 19.73 -24.60
CA ALA A 614 -14.28 19.96 -23.79
C ALA A 614 -13.15 20.56 -24.65
N GLN A 615 -12.60 21.71 -24.23
CA GLN A 615 -11.46 22.34 -24.91
C GLN A 615 -10.20 21.48 -24.77
N GLY A 616 -10.02 20.86 -23.60
CA GLY A 616 -8.97 19.90 -23.34
C GLY A 616 -9.34 18.96 -22.20
N VAL A 617 -8.61 17.85 -22.11
CA VAL A 617 -8.75 16.83 -21.08
C VAL A 617 -7.39 16.59 -20.43
N LEU A 618 -7.32 16.79 -19.11
CA LEU A 618 -6.15 16.47 -18.30
C LEU A 618 -6.43 15.19 -17.49
N VAL A 619 -5.50 14.26 -17.48
CA VAL A 619 -5.57 13.01 -16.71
C VAL A 619 -4.46 13.03 -15.67
N GLY A 620 -4.83 13.13 -14.40
CA GLY A 620 -3.88 13.11 -13.29
C GLY A 620 -3.75 11.73 -12.65
N VAL A 621 -2.55 11.16 -12.70
CA VAL A 621 -2.26 9.79 -12.21
C VAL A 621 -1.24 9.79 -11.07
N CYS A 622 -1.08 8.63 -10.41
CA CYS A 622 -0.05 8.44 -9.38
C CYS A 622 1.36 8.45 -9.99
N PRO A 623 2.40 8.91 -9.27
CA PRO A 623 3.78 8.76 -9.71
C PRO A 623 4.16 7.30 -10.00
N ALA A 624 5.09 7.09 -10.94
CA ALA A 624 5.63 5.76 -11.22
C ALA A 624 6.26 5.16 -9.94
N GLY A 625 6.01 3.88 -9.68
CA GLY A 625 6.46 3.20 -8.46
C GLY A 625 5.63 3.50 -7.19
N ASP A 626 4.74 4.51 -7.23
CA ASP A 626 3.93 4.94 -6.08
C ASP A 626 2.43 4.83 -6.35
N CYS A 627 2.02 3.87 -7.19
CA CYS A 627 0.61 3.66 -7.47
C CYS A 627 -0.08 2.92 -6.31
N HIS A 628 -1.16 3.49 -5.77
CA HIS A 628 -1.94 2.88 -4.69
C HIS A 628 -2.45 1.46 -5.01
N HIS A 629 -2.80 1.21 -6.28
CA HIS A 629 -3.27 -0.09 -6.77
C HIS A 629 -2.18 -0.88 -7.54
N GLY A 630 -0.90 -0.54 -7.34
CA GLY A 630 0.26 -1.19 -7.94
C GLY A 630 0.56 -0.72 -9.38
N VAL A 631 -0.39 -0.85 -10.30
CA VAL A 631 -0.15 -0.62 -11.74
C VAL A 631 -1.25 0.21 -12.44
N GLY A 632 -2.15 0.84 -11.68
CA GLY A 632 -3.29 1.56 -12.22
C GLY A 632 -2.95 2.83 -13.01
N ASN A 633 -1.80 3.45 -12.73
CA ASN A 633 -1.28 4.57 -13.52
C ASN A 633 -0.78 4.11 -14.90
N ARG A 634 -0.04 3.00 -14.94
CA ARG A 634 0.49 2.42 -16.19
C ARG A 634 -0.60 2.10 -17.21
N TRP A 635 -1.72 1.51 -16.78
CA TRP A 635 -2.85 1.26 -17.70
C TRP A 635 -3.46 2.55 -18.26
N ALA A 636 -3.53 3.61 -17.44
CA ALA A 636 -4.02 4.90 -17.92
C ALA A 636 -3.02 5.54 -18.90
N GLU A 637 -1.71 5.44 -18.64
CA GLU A 637 -0.64 5.89 -19.54
C GLU A 637 -0.73 5.20 -20.90
N GLU A 638 -0.80 3.87 -20.92
CA GLU A 638 -0.91 3.08 -22.16
C GLU A 638 -2.15 3.47 -22.98
N ARG A 639 -3.30 3.63 -22.31
CA ARG A 639 -4.57 4.03 -22.95
C ARG A 639 -4.52 5.45 -23.51
N VAL A 640 -4.01 6.40 -22.73
CA VAL A 640 -3.91 7.79 -23.17
C VAL A 640 -2.92 7.92 -24.33
N ALA A 641 -1.77 7.24 -24.26
CA ALA A 641 -0.79 7.25 -25.35
C ALA A 641 -1.35 6.62 -26.64
N LEU A 642 -2.13 5.53 -26.53
CA LEU A 642 -2.84 4.96 -27.67
C LEU A 642 -3.88 5.94 -28.23
N LEU A 643 -4.69 6.56 -27.36
CA LEU A 643 -5.72 7.49 -27.78
C LEU A 643 -5.13 8.75 -28.43
N GLN A 644 -4.02 9.30 -27.93
CA GLN A 644 -3.33 10.43 -28.56
C GLN A 644 -2.91 10.12 -30.01
N ARG A 645 -2.42 8.91 -30.28
CA ARG A 645 -2.13 8.45 -31.65
C ARG A 645 -3.40 8.42 -32.52
N GLN A 646 -4.47 7.83 -32.00
CA GLN A 646 -5.76 7.76 -32.70
C GLN A 646 -6.38 9.15 -32.96
N LEU A 647 -6.23 10.10 -32.03
CA LEU A 647 -6.68 11.49 -32.22
C LEU A 647 -5.93 12.13 -33.39
N THR A 648 -4.61 11.92 -33.46
CA THR A 648 -3.76 12.45 -34.54
C THR A 648 -4.17 11.90 -35.90
N GLU A 649 -4.40 10.58 -36.00
CA GLU A 649 -4.87 9.90 -37.22
C GLU A 649 -6.23 10.41 -37.70
N ARG A 650 -7.08 10.89 -36.78
CA ARG A 650 -8.40 11.44 -37.06
C ARG A 650 -8.41 12.97 -37.25
N GLY A 651 -7.24 13.60 -37.32
CA GLY A 651 -7.09 15.04 -37.52
C GLY A 651 -7.41 15.89 -36.29
N LEU A 652 -7.53 15.29 -35.09
CA LEU A 652 -7.69 16.01 -33.84
C LEU A 652 -6.33 16.29 -33.21
N ASN A 653 -6.16 17.50 -32.67
CA ASN A 653 -4.89 17.88 -32.06
C ASN A 653 -4.63 17.07 -30.78
N PRO A 654 -3.61 16.18 -30.75
CA PRO A 654 -3.36 15.30 -29.61
C PRO A 654 -2.96 16.07 -28.34
N ARG A 655 -2.47 17.31 -28.47
CA ARG A 655 -2.10 18.17 -27.33
C ARG A 655 -3.30 18.60 -26.50
N ARG A 656 -4.54 18.43 -27.00
CA ARG A 656 -5.77 18.64 -26.23
C ARG A 656 -5.99 17.55 -25.17
N LEU A 657 -5.24 16.45 -25.21
CA LEU A 657 -5.25 15.39 -24.21
C LEU A 657 -3.87 15.31 -23.56
N ARG A 658 -3.81 15.49 -22.24
CA ARG A 658 -2.58 15.42 -21.45
C ARG A 658 -2.73 14.45 -20.29
N LEU A 659 -1.70 13.64 -20.03
CA LEU A 659 -1.58 12.84 -18.82
C LEU A 659 -0.37 13.31 -18.01
N GLU A 660 -0.54 13.44 -16.70
CA GLU A 660 0.50 13.93 -15.79
C GLU A 660 0.57 13.13 -14.51
N HIS A 661 1.80 12.89 -14.03
CA HIS A 661 2.05 12.31 -12.73
C HIS A 661 2.03 13.42 -11.68
N LEU A 662 1.07 13.33 -10.76
CA LEU A 662 0.81 14.38 -9.76
C LEU A 662 0.84 13.77 -8.36
N PRO A 663 1.95 13.92 -7.60
CA PRO A 663 2.05 13.46 -6.22
C PRO A 663 0.96 14.09 -5.34
N GLY A 664 0.34 13.29 -4.46
CA GLY A 664 -0.79 13.74 -3.65
C GLY A 664 -0.44 14.80 -2.59
N ASP A 665 0.84 15.02 -2.33
CA ASP A 665 1.41 15.99 -1.39
C ASP A 665 2.01 17.23 -2.09
N ASP A 666 1.88 17.35 -3.41
CA ASP A 666 2.42 18.47 -4.19
C ASP A 666 1.33 19.31 -4.87
N GLY A 667 0.64 20.11 -4.07
CA GLY A 667 -0.35 21.07 -4.57
C GLY A 667 0.25 22.22 -5.41
N ARG A 668 1.56 22.47 -5.32
CA ARG A 668 2.22 23.49 -6.16
C ARG A 668 2.30 22.97 -7.60
N ARG A 669 2.82 21.76 -7.77
CA ARG A 669 2.92 21.11 -9.09
C ARG A 669 1.56 20.97 -9.75
N PHE A 670 0.51 20.62 -9.00
CA PHE A 670 -0.85 20.58 -9.54
C PHE A 670 -1.24 21.92 -10.19
N ALA A 671 -1.09 23.03 -9.46
CA ALA A 671 -1.45 24.35 -9.97
C ALA A 671 -0.60 24.75 -11.19
N GLU A 672 0.72 24.50 -11.14
CA GLU A 672 1.64 24.78 -12.25
C GLU A 672 1.24 24.03 -13.53
N VAL A 673 0.95 22.72 -13.42
CA VAL A 673 0.53 21.88 -14.55
C VAL A 673 -0.79 22.35 -15.14
N VAL A 674 -1.78 22.64 -14.30
CA VAL A 674 -3.10 23.08 -14.75
C VAL A 674 -3.04 24.45 -15.42
N ASN A 675 -2.28 25.38 -14.85
CA ASN A 675 -2.04 26.71 -15.43
C ASN A 675 -1.32 26.61 -16.79
N GLY A 676 -0.25 25.81 -16.87
CA GLY A 676 0.49 25.58 -18.10
C GLY A 676 -0.39 24.97 -19.19
N PHE A 677 -1.19 23.96 -18.84
CA PHE A 677 -2.09 23.32 -19.78
C PHE A 677 -3.17 24.27 -20.31
N ALA A 678 -3.78 25.09 -19.45
CA ALA A 678 -4.76 26.09 -19.87
C ALA A 678 -4.16 27.16 -20.79
N ALA A 679 -2.94 27.61 -20.48
CA ALA A 679 -2.22 28.58 -21.32
C ALA A 679 -1.92 28.00 -22.71
N GLU A 680 -1.52 26.74 -22.78
CA GLU A 680 -1.29 26.06 -24.06
C GLU A 680 -2.59 25.97 -24.88
N LEU A 681 -3.70 25.51 -24.28
CA LEU A 681 -5.00 25.41 -24.96
C LEU A 681 -5.54 26.76 -25.47
N SER A 682 -5.14 27.86 -24.83
CA SER A 682 -5.53 29.22 -25.22
C SER A 682 -4.70 29.78 -26.38
N SER A 683 -3.58 29.13 -26.74
CA SER A 683 -2.74 29.56 -27.86
C SER A 683 -3.42 29.32 -29.21
N THR A 684 -3.31 30.28 -30.13
CA THR A 684 -3.96 30.30 -31.46
C THR A 684 -3.61 29.09 -32.35
N TYR A 685 -2.53 28.38 -32.03
CA TYR A 685 -2.07 27.18 -32.75
C TYR A 685 -2.86 25.91 -32.38
N LEU A 686 -3.59 25.91 -31.26
CA LEU A 686 -4.39 24.78 -30.78
C LEU A 686 -5.89 24.88 -31.12
N GLN A 687 -6.33 26.05 -31.60
CA GLN A 687 -7.71 26.32 -32.03
C GLN A 687 -7.97 26.00 -33.52
N ARG A 688 -6.91 25.73 -34.29
CA ARG A 688 -6.95 25.18 -35.66
C ARG A 688 -6.63 23.70 -35.60
#